data_AF-A0A8J3UJ53-F1
#
_entry.id   AF-A0A8J3UJ53-F1
#
_cell.length_a   1.000
_cell.length_b   1.000
_cell.length_c   1.000
_cell.angle_alpha   90.00
_cell.angle_beta   90.00
_cell.angle_gamma   90.00
#
_symmetry.space_group_name_H-M   'P 1'
#
loop_
_entity.id
_entity.type
_entity.pdbx_description
1 polymer ?
#
loop_
_entity_poly.entity_id
_entity_poly.type
_entity_poly.pdbx_seq_one_letter_code
_entity_poly.pdbx_strand_id
1 'polypeptide(L)'
;MTSSEPASSGPAEVAAQAVTSRRARLRARISAARPAIAVALGVAAVVEVTLWAVLAGVNGQSLDGLIEENEVTGAVVALSFALVGMVVIRATPGHALGWVFVAEGQIEGLSNLGAQYAQRTPPLPLAGGGAFLGAYAWLPGVMLGIGVITLLFPDGGPVLPRWRPLVRVACAFAAIGTLAVFLWAEPMRDTSPRWRNPLALPAEAEPALAAVALVAVAGAAACGLVGVLGLVIRMRRAEGPERRRIGWFFVSFLPGVLAQVPEVSPAVTAAAWGLFPVGMGVAMVRHGLFGADRLLSRTLVYVALTGLVAGVFGLFVGLASNVLGGQGTGAVAAAVVIALGLSPARTFVQRGVDRLIYGRSRDPYVVLTDLGRQLSAAIALEDVLPIIARTVAASLRLPYAAVTLRGEDAPAAEYGERPERHIDLPLRHGGHEVGRLTIGLREGQGRLDPADERLLHDFARHAGAAAEGVRLTFDLRRSRDRVLVARDEERHRIRRDLHDGLGPTLAGVALGLGAARRSVGDPGPADLLGRLESEVLGGLEDVRRIVADLHPAGLEDAGLVTALRRHADSLARRTGGTLKIDVMTAGDLPPLARVVEVAAYRIVLEALTNVARHARARTCVVDLGADADHLRLAVRDDGVGVEPYVPAGIGLRSMAERAAELGGTCQVRRRPGGGTLVEATLRLEG
;
A
#
# COMPACT_ATOMS: atom_id res chain seq x y z
N MET A 1 20.41 -21.85 75.08
CA MET A 1 21.80 -21.82 74.57
C MET A 1 21.89 -22.74 73.38
N THR A 2 21.83 -22.19 72.17
CA THR A 2 22.25 -22.90 70.94
C THR A 2 22.85 -21.85 70.02
N SER A 3 24.13 -21.60 70.23
CA SER A 3 24.98 -20.73 69.43
C SER A 3 25.22 -21.41 68.08
N SER A 4 24.65 -20.86 66.99
CA SER A 4 25.02 -21.27 65.64
C SER A 4 26.21 -20.43 65.17
N GLU A 5 27.40 -21.03 65.18
CA GLU A 5 28.59 -20.49 64.49
C GLU A 5 28.35 -20.43 62.97
N PRO A 6 28.76 -19.34 62.29
CA PRO A 6 28.73 -19.30 60.83
C PRO A 6 29.88 -20.14 60.26
N ALA A 7 29.53 -21.09 59.39
CA ALA A 7 30.47 -21.93 58.66
C ALA A 7 31.52 -21.06 57.92
N SER A 8 32.79 -21.31 58.21
CA SER A 8 33.92 -20.67 57.55
C SER A 8 33.98 -21.08 56.07
N SER A 9 33.78 -20.12 55.17
CA SER A 9 34.03 -20.29 53.74
C SER A 9 35.47 -20.77 53.50
N GLY A 10 35.65 -21.87 52.77
CA GLY A 10 36.96 -22.48 52.54
C GLY A 10 37.92 -21.57 51.76
N PRO A 11 39.25 -21.75 51.90
CA PRO A 11 40.27 -20.85 51.32
C PRO A 11 40.19 -20.71 49.79
N ALA A 12 39.66 -21.69 49.07
CA ALA A 12 39.43 -21.62 47.62
C ALA A 12 38.30 -20.65 47.21
N GLU A 13 37.26 -20.55 48.04
CA GLU A 13 36.09 -19.68 47.79
C GLU A 13 36.44 -18.21 48.09
N VAL A 14 37.22 -17.99 49.15
CA VAL A 14 37.82 -16.69 49.49
C VAL A 14 38.79 -16.22 48.38
N ALA A 15 39.60 -17.12 47.81
CA ALA A 15 40.47 -16.80 46.68
C ALA A 15 39.70 -16.45 45.40
N ALA A 16 38.61 -17.18 45.09
CA ALA A 16 37.76 -16.90 43.93
C ALA A 16 37.04 -15.53 44.07
N GLN A 17 36.54 -15.20 45.27
CA GLN A 17 35.95 -13.90 45.59
C GLN A 17 36.98 -12.75 45.58
N ALA A 18 38.22 -13.02 45.99
CA ALA A 18 39.32 -12.06 45.89
C ALA A 18 39.71 -11.76 44.43
N VAL A 19 39.73 -12.77 43.55
CA VAL A 19 40.03 -12.60 42.12
C VAL A 19 38.91 -11.86 41.39
N THR A 20 37.64 -12.16 41.66
CA THR A 20 36.50 -11.45 41.06
C THR A 20 36.43 -10.00 41.55
N SER A 21 36.66 -9.75 42.84
CA SER A 21 36.69 -8.38 43.38
C SER A 21 37.90 -7.57 42.89
N ARG A 22 39.05 -8.20 42.63
CA ARG A 22 40.21 -7.56 41.98
C ARG A 22 39.94 -7.22 40.52
N ARG A 23 39.29 -8.11 39.76
CA ARG A 23 38.86 -7.84 38.37
C ARG A 23 37.81 -6.73 38.30
N ALA A 24 36.88 -6.68 39.26
CA ALA A 24 35.87 -5.62 39.35
C ALA A 24 36.51 -4.26 39.67
N ARG A 25 37.42 -4.19 40.66
CA ARG A 25 38.18 -2.98 41.00
C ARG A 25 39.07 -2.50 39.84
N LEU A 26 39.70 -3.41 39.12
CA LEU A 26 40.50 -3.09 37.94
C LEU A 26 39.63 -2.51 36.81
N ARG A 27 38.48 -3.12 36.51
CA ARG A 27 37.52 -2.60 35.53
C ARG A 27 37.00 -1.22 35.91
N ALA A 28 36.70 -0.99 37.19
CA ALA A 28 36.24 0.30 37.70
C ALA A 28 37.31 1.40 37.59
N ARG A 29 38.58 1.08 37.90
CA ARG A 29 39.72 2.00 37.70
C ARG A 29 39.94 2.32 36.22
N ILE A 30 39.90 1.31 35.35
CA ILE A 30 40.05 1.49 33.90
C ILE A 30 38.90 2.36 33.37
N SER A 31 37.64 2.12 33.78
CA SER A 31 36.52 2.95 33.35
C SER A 31 36.63 4.39 33.81
N ALA A 32 37.19 4.64 35.00
CA ALA A 32 37.41 5.98 35.53
C ALA A 32 38.55 6.73 34.81
N ALA A 33 39.55 6.02 34.27
CA ALA A 33 40.67 6.62 33.55
C ALA A 33 40.36 6.99 32.09
N ARG A 34 39.39 6.33 31.46
CA ARG A 34 39.00 6.56 30.04
C ARG A 34 38.78 8.04 29.67
N PRO A 35 38.00 8.85 30.40
CA PRO A 35 37.79 10.25 30.03
C PRO A 35 39.07 11.09 30.15
N ALA A 36 39.94 10.80 31.14
CA ALA A 36 41.21 11.50 31.28
C ALA A 36 42.16 11.17 30.12
N ILE A 37 42.23 9.90 29.71
CA ILE A 37 43.00 9.47 28.53
C ILE A 37 42.46 10.13 27.26
N ALA A 38 41.13 10.18 27.09
CA ALA A 38 40.53 10.83 25.93
C ALA A 38 40.82 12.33 25.85
N VAL A 39 40.83 13.03 26.99
CA VAL A 39 41.23 14.45 27.06
C VAL A 39 42.71 14.61 26.71
N ALA A 40 43.59 13.75 27.25
CA ALA A 40 45.01 13.80 26.93
C ALA A 40 45.27 13.60 25.43
N LEU A 41 44.59 12.65 24.79
CA LEU A 41 44.69 12.41 23.34
C LEU A 41 44.07 13.54 22.50
N GLY A 42 42.96 14.14 22.96
CA GLY A 42 42.40 15.33 22.31
C GLY A 42 43.35 16.54 22.36
N VAL A 43 44.03 16.74 23.50
CA VAL A 43 45.07 17.77 23.64
C VAL A 43 46.29 17.44 22.79
N ALA A 44 46.70 16.16 22.72
CA ALA A 44 47.80 15.72 21.87
C ALA A 44 47.54 16.08 20.40
N ALA A 45 46.33 15.86 19.88
CA ALA A 45 45.98 16.25 18.51
C ALA A 45 46.10 17.76 18.26
N VAL A 46 45.70 18.60 19.22
CA VAL A 46 45.89 20.06 19.13
C VAL A 46 47.37 20.41 19.06
N VAL A 47 48.20 19.75 19.89
CA VAL A 47 49.65 19.95 19.91
C VAL A 47 50.27 19.48 18.59
N GLU A 48 49.89 18.31 18.07
CA GLU A 48 50.36 17.77 16.79
C GLU A 48 50.08 18.73 15.63
N VAL A 49 48.84 19.22 15.51
CA VAL A 49 48.45 20.19 14.46
C VAL A 49 49.17 21.52 14.65
N THR A 50 49.35 21.99 15.88
CA THR A 50 50.08 23.23 16.14
C THR A 50 51.56 23.09 15.75
N LEU A 51 52.20 21.97 16.10
CA LEU A 51 53.58 21.69 15.75
C LEU A 51 53.75 21.50 14.24
N TRP A 52 52.79 20.86 13.57
CA TRP A 52 52.74 20.77 12.12
C TRP A 52 52.72 22.17 11.48
N ALA A 53 51.82 23.05 11.92
CA ALA A 53 51.72 24.41 11.38
C ALA A 53 53.01 25.23 11.61
N VAL A 54 53.63 25.10 12.78
CA VAL A 54 54.92 25.73 13.08
C VAL A 54 56.02 25.19 12.18
N LEU A 55 56.11 23.87 12.02
CA LEU A 55 57.13 23.24 11.17
C LEU A 55 56.92 23.59 9.69
N ALA A 56 55.69 23.63 9.21
CA ALA A 56 55.36 24.07 7.85
C ALA A 56 55.85 25.51 7.62
N GLY A 57 55.59 26.43 8.57
CA GLY A 57 56.10 27.81 8.49
C GLY A 57 57.63 27.89 8.53
N VAL A 58 58.29 27.08 9.37
CA VAL A 58 59.75 26.99 9.46
C VAL A 58 60.37 26.38 8.20
N ASN A 59 59.67 25.44 7.56
CA ASN A 59 60.07 24.83 6.29
C ASN A 59 59.80 25.74 5.09
N GLY A 60 59.18 26.92 5.30
CA GLY A 60 58.89 27.89 4.25
C GLY A 60 57.73 27.46 3.35
N GLN A 61 56.86 26.56 3.82
CA GLN A 61 55.70 26.10 3.07
C GLN A 61 54.69 27.24 2.89
N SER A 62 54.18 27.39 1.67
CA SER A 62 53.10 28.33 1.37
C SER A 62 51.75 27.71 1.73
N LEU A 63 50.76 28.55 2.08
CA LEU A 63 49.41 28.06 2.38
C LEU A 63 48.80 27.32 1.17
N ASP A 64 49.01 27.84 -0.04
CA ASP A 64 48.51 27.22 -1.26
C ASP A 64 49.15 25.83 -1.50
N GLY A 65 50.45 25.69 -1.27
CA GLY A 65 51.14 24.39 -1.35
C GLY A 65 50.60 23.37 -0.34
N LEU A 66 50.36 23.80 0.91
CA LEU A 66 49.76 22.92 1.94
C LEU A 66 48.32 22.50 1.60
N ILE A 67 47.58 23.33 0.86
CA ILE A 67 46.23 23.03 0.38
C ILE A 67 46.29 22.04 -0.79
N GLU A 68 47.22 22.23 -1.73
CA GLU A 68 47.42 21.34 -2.88
C GLU A 68 47.93 19.94 -2.46
N GLU A 69 48.82 19.87 -1.47
CA GLU A 69 49.32 18.61 -0.91
C GLU A 69 48.33 17.95 0.07
N ASN A 70 47.13 18.53 0.24
CA ASN A 70 46.06 18.04 1.12
C ASN A 70 46.43 18.01 2.63
N GLU A 71 47.53 18.65 3.04
CA GLU A 71 47.95 18.71 4.44
C GLU A 71 46.99 19.52 5.32
N VAL A 72 46.38 20.59 4.77
CA VAL A 72 45.35 21.36 5.49
C VAL A 72 44.11 20.51 5.77
N THR A 73 43.69 19.69 4.80
CA THR A 73 42.59 18.74 4.98
C THR A 73 42.91 17.74 6.08
N GLY A 74 44.11 17.14 6.05
CA GLY A 74 44.56 16.21 7.08
C GLY A 74 44.60 16.85 8.47
N ALA A 75 45.08 18.09 8.60
CA ALA A 75 45.08 18.81 9.87
C ALA A 75 43.66 19.09 10.42
N VAL A 76 42.73 19.45 9.54
CA VAL A 76 41.31 19.66 9.89
C VAL A 76 40.65 18.34 10.31
N VAL A 77 40.91 17.26 9.59
CA VAL A 77 40.43 15.90 9.92
C VAL A 77 41.01 15.44 11.25
N ALA A 78 42.32 15.57 11.45
CA ALA A 78 43.02 15.21 12.68
C ALA A 78 42.38 15.86 13.91
N LEU A 79 42.20 17.18 13.85
CA LEU A 79 41.64 17.97 14.94
C LEU A 79 40.16 17.63 15.18
N SER A 80 39.35 17.59 14.12
CA SER A 80 37.90 17.37 14.23
C SER A 80 37.56 15.99 14.76
N PHE A 81 38.21 14.93 14.27
CA PHE A 81 38.02 13.57 14.75
C PHE A 81 38.49 13.39 16.19
N ALA A 82 39.69 13.88 16.54
CA ALA A 82 40.22 13.74 17.90
C ALA A 82 39.36 14.48 18.95
N LEU A 83 38.96 15.73 18.67
CA LEU A 83 38.13 16.52 19.59
C LEU A 83 36.72 15.93 19.74
N VAL A 84 36.10 15.51 18.64
CA VAL A 84 34.78 14.87 18.72
C VAL A 84 34.86 13.54 19.46
N GLY A 85 35.87 12.71 19.16
CA GLY A 85 36.10 11.45 19.86
C GLY A 85 36.29 11.65 21.37
N MET A 86 37.06 12.66 21.78
CA MET A 86 37.20 13.08 23.17
C MET A 86 35.84 13.42 23.80
N VAL A 87 35.02 14.24 23.14
CA VAL A 87 33.69 14.64 23.63
C VAL A 87 32.76 13.43 23.76
N VAL A 88 32.74 12.52 22.78
CA VAL A 88 31.93 11.30 22.78
C VAL A 88 32.34 10.36 23.91
N ILE A 89 33.64 10.15 24.14
CA ILE A 89 34.13 9.30 25.24
C ILE A 89 33.79 9.91 26.60
N ARG A 90 33.89 11.24 26.73
CA ARG A 90 33.54 11.96 27.97
C ARG A 90 32.04 11.87 28.27
N ALA A 91 31.20 12.00 27.24
CA ALA A 91 29.75 11.86 27.37
C ALA A 91 29.32 10.41 27.65
N THR A 92 29.99 9.43 27.02
CA THR A 92 29.66 7.99 27.11
C THR A 92 30.91 7.13 27.29
N PRO A 93 31.40 6.94 28.54
CA PRO A 93 32.64 6.21 28.83
C PRO A 93 32.58 4.72 28.47
N GLY A 94 32.96 4.38 27.24
CA GLY A 94 32.89 3.02 26.71
C GLY A 94 32.35 2.92 25.27
N HIS A 95 31.96 4.04 24.69
CA HIS A 95 31.53 4.11 23.29
C HIS A 95 32.70 3.80 22.36
N ALA A 96 32.68 2.65 21.68
CA ALA A 96 33.81 2.19 20.87
C ALA A 96 34.13 3.15 19.72
N LEU A 97 33.11 3.78 19.15
CA LEU A 97 33.28 4.72 18.04
C LEU A 97 33.99 6.01 18.48
N GLY A 98 33.85 6.42 19.74
CA GLY A 98 34.64 7.54 20.27
C GLY A 98 36.15 7.25 20.26
N TRP A 99 36.55 6.01 20.54
CA TRP A 99 37.95 5.58 20.44
C TRP A 99 38.43 5.47 18.99
N VAL A 100 37.57 5.03 18.07
CA VAL A 100 37.89 5.03 16.64
C VAL A 100 38.15 6.46 16.16
N PHE A 101 37.35 7.43 16.58
CA PHE A 101 37.55 8.83 16.22
C PHE A 101 38.84 9.42 16.79
N VAL A 102 39.18 9.13 18.04
CA VAL A 102 40.46 9.57 18.60
C VAL A 102 41.64 8.90 17.89
N ALA A 103 41.54 7.60 17.57
CA ALA A 103 42.56 6.90 16.83
C ALA A 103 42.77 7.51 15.44
N GLU A 104 41.67 7.77 14.70
CA GLU A 104 41.70 8.45 13.41
C GLU A 104 42.43 9.79 13.50
N GLY A 105 42.02 10.63 14.44
CA GLY A 105 42.57 11.98 14.57
C GLY A 105 44.06 11.99 14.92
N GLN A 106 44.51 11.03 15.72
CA GLN A 106 45.91 10.87 16.12
C GLN A 106 46.77 10.28 15.00
N ILE A 107 46.23 9.33 14.25
CA ILE A 107 46.91 8.74 13.09
C ILE A 107 47.18 9.84 12.04
N GLU A 108 46.17 10.64 11.74
CA GLU A 108 46.28 11.73 10.76
C GLU A 108 47.20 12.86 11.26
N GLY A 109 47.06 13.26 12.53
CA GLY A 109 47.90 14.30 13.13
C GLY A 109 49.39 13.93 13.15
N LEU A 110 49.70 12.68 13.52
CA LEU A 110 51.07 12.17 13.49
C LEU A 110 51.60 11.99 12.06
N SER A 111 50.74 11.68 11.09
CA SER A 111 51.14 11.59 9.68
C SER A 111 51.60 12.96 9.16
N ASN A 112 50.77 14.00 9.30
CA ASN A 112 51.11 15.34 8.84
C ASN A 112 52.32 15.93 9.59
N LEU A 113 52.36 15.75 10.91
CA LEU A 113 53.50 16.18 11.71
C LEU A 113 54.79 15.46 11.26
N GLY A 114 54.72 14.16 11.02
CA GLY A 114 55.86 13.34 10.56
C GLY A 114 56.39 13.80 9.20
N ALA A 115 55.49 14.11 8.26
CA ALA A 115 55.84 14.63 6.95
C ALA A 115 56.64 15.94 7.05
N GLN A 116 56.14 16.93 7.78
CA GLN A 116 56.83 18.21 7.96
C GLN A 116 58.11 18.09 8.80
N TYR A 117 58.14 17.18 9.77
CA TYR A 117 59.34 16.90 10.57
C TYR A 117 60.49 16.33 9.72
N ALA A 118 60.17 15.48 8.73
CA ALA A 118 61.15 14.88 7.83
C ALA A 118 61.76 15.85 6.80
N GLN A 119 61.02 16.91 6.45
CA GLN A 119 61.44 17.92 5.47
C GLN A 119 62.42 18.95 6.04
N ARG A 120 62.50 19.06 7.37
CA ARG A 120 63.32 20.07 8.07
C ARG A 120 64.80 19.97 7.69
N THR A 121 65.40 21.14 7.43
CA THR A 121 66.84 21.27 7.12
C THR A 121 67.51 22.25 8.08
N PRO A 122 68.54 21.83 8.86
CA PRO A 122 69.16 20.50 8.90
C PRO A 122 68.22 19.42 9.47
N PRO A 123 68.45 18.12 9.14
CA PRO A 123 67.58 17.04 9.59
C PRO A 123 67.64 16.87 11.11
N LEU A 124 66.47 16.72 11.72
CA LEU A 124 66.34 16.46 13.15
C LEU A 124 66.60 14.97 13.47
N PRO A 125 66.91 14.62 14.74
CA PRO A 125 66.97 13.23 15.17
C PRO A 125 65.66 12.50 14.83
N LEU A 126 65.76 11.24 14.38
CA LEU A 126 64.61 10.42 13.98
C LEU A 126 63.80 10.95 12.78
N ALA A 127 64.34 11.87 11.97
CA ALA A 127 63.66 12.39 10.76
C ALA A 127 63.24 11.28 9.78
N GLY A 128 63.99 10.18 9.67
CA GLY A 128 63.58 9.01 8.89
C GLY A 128 62.33 8.30 9.44
N GLY A 129 62.12 8.32 10.76
CA GLY A 129 60.87 7.84 11.38
C GLY A 129 59.70 8.78 11.12
N GLY A 130 59.94 10.11 11.13
CA GLY A 130 58.96 11.10 10.69
C GLY A 130 58.53 10.89 9.24
N ALA A 131 59.49 10.62 8.35
CA ALA A 131 59.23 10.34 6.95
C ALA A 131 58.37 9.08 6.76
N PHE A 132 58.60 8.05 7.58
CA PHE A 132 57.77 6.84 7.57
C PHE A 132 56.34 7.16 8.03
N LEU A 133 56.16 7.90 9.13
CA LEU A 133 54.82 8.28 9.59
C LEU A 133 54.08 9.15 8.58
N GLY A 134 54.76 10.10 7.94
CA GLY A 134 54.19 10.92 6.88
C GLY A 134 53.77 10.13 5.65
N ALA A 135 54.60 9.20 5.20
CA ALA A 135 54.31 8.42 3.99
C ALA A 135 53.19 7.38 4.20
N TYR A 136 53.06 6.83 5.41
CA TYR A 136 52.26 5.61 5.62
C TYR A 136 51.13 5.70 6.65
N ALA A 137 51.19 6.61 7.63
CA ALA A 137 50.26 6.58 8.75
C ALA A 137 48.81 6.93 8.34
N TRP A 138 48.59 7.79 7.35
CA TRP A 138 47.25 8.17 6.86
C TRP A 138 46.34 6.98 6.47
N LEU A 139 46.90 5.88 5.95
CA LEU A 139 46.13 4.78 5.38
C LEU A 139 45.28 4.00 6.41
N PRO A 140 45.83 3.50 7.55
CA PRO A 140 45.03 2.83 8.56
C PRO A 140 43.86 3.68 9.06
N GLY A 141 44.01 5.01 9.10
CA GLY A 141 42.91 5.92 9.41
C GLY A 141 41.77 5.79 8.39
N VAL A 142 42.08 6.05 7.11
CA VAL A 142 41.11 5.90 6.01
C VAL A 142 40.42 4.53 6.02
N MET A 143 41.14 3.45 6.33
CA MET A 143 40.57 2.10 6.44
C MET A 143 39.56 1.94 7.59
N LEU A 144 39.84 2.53 8.75
CA LEU A 144 38.89 2.56 9.87
C LEU A 144 37.67 3.41 9.53
N GLY A 145 37.89 4.55 8.85
CA GLY A 145 36.84 5.45 8.39
C GLY A 145 35.82 4.77 7.48
N ILE A 146 36.32 4.12 6.42
CA ILE A 146 35.49 3.49 5.40
C ILE A 146 34.82 2.21 5.93
N GLY A 147 35.58 1.37 6.65
CA GLY A 147 35.14 0.00 6.97
C GLY A 147 34.43 -0.15 8.32
N VAL A 148 34.74 0.69 9.31
CA VAL A 148 34.37 0.43 10.72
C VAL A 148 33.36 1.44 11.25
N ILE A 149 33.49 2.73 10.92
CA ILE A 149 32.58 3.79 11.42
C ILE A 149 31.11 3.45 11.12
N THR A 150 30.81 3.05 9.88
CA THR A 150 29.44 2.77 9.42
C THR A 150 28.83 1.53 10.08
N LEU A 151 29.65 0.58 10.53
CA LEU A 151 29.22 -0.64 11.21
C LEU A 151 28.94 -0.44 12.70
N LEU A 152 29.64 0.50 13.33
CA LEU A 152 29.52 0.80 14.77
C LEU A 152 28.56 1.95 15.07
N PHE A 153 28.27 2.81 14.10
CA PHE A 153 27.35 3.93 14.27
C PHE A 153 25.89 3.43 14.41
N PRO A 154 25.03 4.10 15.22
CA PRO A 154 25.29 5.21 16.14
C PRO A 154 25.74 4.82 17.55
N ASP A 155 25.53 3.58 18.00
CA ASP A 155 25.62 3.23 19.44
C ASP A 155 26.99 2.70 19.89
N GLY A 156 27.98 2.68 19.00
CA GLY A 156 29.32 2.16 19.27
C GLY A 156 29.39 0.63 19.32
N GLY A 157 28.36 -0.07 18.86
CA GLY A 157 28.30 -1.53 18.77
C GLY A 157 27.63 -1.96 17.46
N PRO A 158 27.91 -3.18 16.97
CA PRO A 158 27.32 -3.66 15.73
C PRO A 158 25.80 -3.77 15.86
N VAL A 159 25.11 -3.32 14.81
CA VAL A 159 23.64 -3.20 14.72
C VAL A 159 22.89 -4.48 15.12
N LEU A 160 23.46 -5.64 14.82
CA LEU A 160 22.94 -6.95 15.25
C LEU A 160 24.09 -7.81 15.79
N PRO A 161 23.84 -8.69 16.78
CA PRO A 161 24.87 -9.60 17.29
C PRO A 161 25.54 -10.45 16.18
N ARG A 162 24.77 -10.77 15.13
CA ARG A 162 25.24 -11.49 13.93
C ARG A 162 26.16 -10.68 12.99
N TRP A 163 26.30 -9.36 13.20
CA TRP A 163 27.18 -8.47 12.42
C TRP A 163 28.55 -8.27 13.07
N ARG A 164 28.77 -8.81 14.28
CA ARG A 164 30.10 -8.90 14.91
C ARG A 164 31.19 -9.51 14.02
N PRO A 165 30.96 -10.61 13.26
CA PRO A 165 31.96 -11.12 12.33
C PRO A 165 32.31 -10.10 11.23
N LEU A 166 31.35 -9.30 10.75
CA LEU A 166 31.60 -8.30 9.71
C LEU A 166 32.56 -7.20 10.19
N VAL A 167 32.44 -6.75 11.44
CA VAL A 167 33.41 -5.80 12.04
C VAL A 167 34.81 -6.41 12.09
N ARG A 168 34.93 -7.71 12.46
CA ARG A 168 36.23 -8.39 12.47
C ARG A 168 36.82 -8.52 11.08
N VAL A 169 35.98 -8.79 10.07
CA VAL A 169 36.39 -8.85 8.66
C VAL A 169 36.87 -7.47 8.18
N ALA A 170 36.16 -6.40 8.49
CA ALA A 170 36.58 -5.03 8.17
C ALA A 170 37.94 -4.69 8.84
N CYS A 171 38.12 -5.03 10.11
CA CYS A 171 39.39 -4.85 10.81
C CYS A 171 40.52 -5.71 10.23
N ALA A 172 40.22 -6.94 9.79
CA ALA A 172 41.21 -7.81 9.14
C ALA A 172 41.67 -7.22 7.81
N PHE A 173 40.76 -6.71 6.99
CA PHE A 173 41.11 -6.00 5.76
C PHE A 173 41.93 -4.75 6.04
N ALA A 174 41.54 -3.93 7.02
CA ALA A 174 42.32 -2.76 7.44
C ALA A 174 43.76 -3.15 7.85
N ALA A 175 43.91 -4.20 8.66
CA ALA A 175 45.22 -4.68 9.11
C ALA A 175 46.07 -5.24 7.97
N ILE A 176 45.48 -6.05 7.08
CA ILE A 176 46.18 -6.63 5.92
C ILE A 176 46.62 -5.52 4.95
N GLY A 177 45.74 -4.58 4.64
CA GLY A 177 46.05 -3.47 3.74
C GLY A 177 47.14 -2.55 4.30
N THR A 178 47.05 -2.21 5.59
CA THR A 178 48.07 -1.41 6.28
C THR A 178 49.42 -2.11 6.27
N LEU A 179 49.45 -3.41 6.59
CA LEU A 179 50.69 -4.18 6.58
C LEU A 179 51.29 -4.26 5.17
N ALA A 180 50.46 -4.49 4.14
CA ALA A 180 50.94 -4.54 2.77
C ALA A 180 51.59 -3.21 2.33
N VAL A 181 50.99 -2.08 2.69
CA VAL A 181 51.51 -0.75 2.35
C VAL A 181 52.75 -0.39 3.18
N PHE A 182 52.83 -0.78 4.45
CA PHE A 182 54.04 -0.57 5.27
C PHE A 182 55.26 -1.33 4.73
N LEU A 183 55.04 -2.46 4.06
CA LEU A 183 56.09 -3.25 3.42
C LEU A 183 56.43 -2.75 2.00
N TRP A 184 55.69 -1.77 1.46
CA TRP A 184 55.87 -1.23 0.11
C TRP A 184 56.77 0.00 0.13
N ALA A 185 57.85 0.01 -0.66
CA ALA A 185 58.86 1.07 -0.59
C ALA A 185 58.47 2.36 -1.34
N GLU A 186 57.58 2.28 -2.32
CA GLU A 186 57.25 3.38 -3.25
C GLU A 186 56.67 4.63 -2.58
N PRO A 187 55.69 4.56 -1.65
CA PRO A 187 55.08 5.77 -1.09
C PRO A 187 56.08 6.71 -0.40
N MET A 188 57.07 6.16 0.30
CA MET A 188 58.12 6.95 0.95
C MET A 188 59.20 7.42 -0.01
N ARG A 189 59.44 6.68 -1.11
CA ARG A 189 60.35 7.12 -2.19
C ARG A 189 59.83 8.38 -2.88
N ASP A 190 58.51 8.48 -3.09
CA ASP A 190 57.89 9.61 -3.77
C ASP A 190 57.78 10.85 -2.86
N THR A 191 57.28 10.65 -1.64
CA THR A 191 57.03 11.77 -0.70
C THR A 191 58.27 12.23 0.05
N SER A 192 59.28 11.38 0.20
CA SER A 192 60.47 11.66 1.01
C SER A 192 61.72 10.96 0.45
N PRO A 193 62.19 11.35 -0.76
CA PRO A 193 63.26 10.65 -1.48
C PRO A 193 64.61 10.62 -0.75
N ARG A 194 64.80 11.49 0.26
CA ARG A 194 65.98 11.50 1.13
C ARG A 194 66.06 10.29 2.06
N TRP A 195 64.93 9.64 2.33
CA TRP A 195 64.79 8.59 3.34
C TRP A 195 64.35 7.28 2.67
N ARG A 196 64.67 6.15 3.31
CA ARG A 196 64.30 4.81 2.83
C ARG A 196 63.40 4.12 3.85
N ASN A 197 62.42 3.37 3.36
CA ASN A 197 61.55 2.58 4.22
C ASN A 197 62.34 1.41 4.85
N PRO A 198 62.46 1.35 6.18
CA PRO A 198 63.21 0.29 6.86
C PRO A 198 62.52 -1.07 6.82
N LEU A 199 61.23 -1.12 6.54
CA LEU A 199 60.41 -2.34 6.49
C LEU A 199 60.16 -2.84 5.07
N ALA A 200 60.71 -2.17 4.06
CA ALA A 200 60.45 -2.49 2.66
C ALA A 200 60.93 -3.91 2.29
N LEU A 201 60.06 -4.66 1.61
CA LEU A 201 60.44 -5.90 0.94
C LEU A 201 61.18 -5.61 -0.38
N PRO A 202 61.88 -6.61 -0.98
CA PRO A 202 62.53 -6.46 -2.27
C PRO A 202 61.56 -5.97 -3.36
N ALA A 203 62.08 -5.22 -4.35
CA ALA A 203 61.28 -4.62 -5.43
C ALA A 203 60.39 -5.64 -6.19
N GLU A 204 60.83 -6.90 -6.26
CA GLU A 204 60.09 -8.01 -6.87
C GLU A 204 58.74 -8.30 -6.18
N ALA A 205 58.60 -7.97 -4.90
CA ALA A 205 57.38 -8.16 -4.12
C ALA A 205 56.39 -7.00 -4.23
N GLU A 206 56.79 -5.85 -4.78
CA GLU A 206 55.96 -4.63 -4.82
C GLU A 206 54.63 -4.82 -5.58
N PRO A 207 54.58 -5.48 -6.76
CA PRO A 207 53.30 -5.72 -7.45
C PRO A 207 52.33 -6.59 -6.63
N ALA A 208 52.86 -7.55 -5.88
CA ALA A 208 52.06 -8.41 -5.01
C ALA A 208 51.53 -7.64 -3.80
N LEU A 209 52.36 -6.81 -3.16
CA LEU A 209 51.95 -5.94 -2.05
C LEU A 209 50.89 -4.93 -2.50
N ALA A 210 51.07 -4.33 -3.67
CA ALA A 210 50.13 -3.41 -4.28
C ALA A 210 48.77 -4.07 -4.56
N ALA A 211 48.76 -5.30 -5.10
CA ALA A 211 47.55 -6.09 -5.29
C ALA A 211 46.85 -6.46 -3.96
N VAL A 212 47.61 -6.85 -2.92
CA VAL A 212 47.07 -7.15 -1.59
C VAL A 212 46.45 -5.91 -0.96
N ALA A 213 47.13 -4.76 -1.04
CA ALA A 213 46.60 -3.48 -0.57
C ALA A 213 45.28 -3.11 -1.27
N LEU A 214 45.23 -3.26 -2.60
CA LEU A 214 44.02 -2.99 -3.38
C LEU A 214 42.84 -3.88 -2.97
N VAL A 215 43.07 -5.20 -2.83
CA VAL A 215 42.04 -6.15 -2.37
C VAL A 215 41.58 -5.82 -0.96
N ALA A 216 42.52 -5.45 -0.07
CA ALA A 216 42.20 -5.07 1.29
C ALA A 216 41.33 -3.80 1.37
N VAL A 217 41.67 -2.77 0.60
CA VAL A 217 40.86 -1.55 0.53
C VAL A 217 39.48 -1.85 -0.05
N ALA A 218 39.38 -2.65 -1.11
CA ALA A 218 38.11 -3.05 -1.70
C ALA A 218 37.24 -3.84 -0.70
N GLY A 219 37.85 -4.75 0.07
CA GLY A 219 37.18 -5.51 1.12
C GLY A 219 36.67 -4.63 2.27
N ALA A 220 37.47 -3.67 2.73
CA ALA A 220 37.06 -2.69 3.74
C ALA A 220 35.91 -1.80 3.23
N ALA A 221 35.99 -1.34 1.98
CA ALA A 221 34.94 -0.57 1.33
C ALA A 221 33.63 -1.34 1.18
N ALA A 222 33.70 -2.63 0.79
CA ALA A 222 32.53 -3.50 0.74
C ALA A 222 31.86 -3.66 2.12
N CYS A 223 32.65 -3.82 3.19
CA CYS A 223 32.14 -3.84 4.55
C CYS A 223 31.46 -2.52 4.93
N GLY A 224 32.07 -1.39 4.56
CA GLY A 224 31.53 -0.05 4.73
C GLY A 224 30.18 0.14 4.06
N LEU A 225 30.04 -0.28 2.80
CA LEU A 225 28.79 -0.24 2.04
C LEU A 225 27.70 -1.09 2.68
N VAL A 226 28.03 -2.29 3.17
CA VAL A 226 27.09 -3.13 3.94
C VAL A 226 26.66 -2.42 5.23
N GLY A 227 27.58 -1.73 5.91
CA GLY A 227 27.28 -0.89 7.07
C GLY A 227 26.29 0.22 6.76
N VAL A 228 26.50 0.96 5.67
CA VAL A 228 25.57 2.02 5.25
C VAL A 228 24.20 1.46 4.86
N LEU A 229 24.14 0.32 4.17
CA LEU A 229 22.87 -0.36 3.91
C LEU A 229 22.15 -0.74 5.22
N GLY A 230 22.90 -1.20 6.23
CA GLY A 230 22.39 -1.44 7.57
C GLY A 230 21.81 -0.18 8.23
N LEU A 231 22.50 0.96 8.12
CA LEU A 231 22.02 2.26 8.60
C LEU A 231 20.72 2.69 7.90
N VAL A 232 20.64 2.55 6.57
CA VAL A 232 19.42 2.86 5.80
C VAL A 232 18.25 1.98 6.26
N ILE A 233 18.47 0.67 6.41
CA ILE A 233 17.43 -0.27 6.88
C ILE A 233 16.96 0.12 8.29
N ARG A 234 17.88 0.45 9.20
CA ARG A 234 17.58 0.84 10.58
C ARG A 234 16.81 2.16 10.62
N MET A 235 17.23 3.16 9.85
CA MET A 235 16.58 4.46 9.76
C MET A 235 15.11 4.37 9.30
N ARG A 236 14.75 3.34 8.53
CA ARG A 236 13.36 3.10 8.10
C ARG A 236 12.49 2.43 9.15
N ARG A 237 13.10 1.63 10.03
CA ARG A 237 12.41 0.96 11.14
C ARG A 237 12.35 1.84 12.39
N ALA A 238 13.30 2.76 12.51
CA ALA A 238 13.39 3.71 13.60
C ALA A 238 12.38 4.84 13.41
N GLU A 239 11.70 5.20 14.49
CA GLU A 239 10.79 6.35 14.57
C GLU A 239 11.36 7.40 15.54
N GLY A 240 10.92 8.66 15.39
CA GLY A 240 11.29 9.76 16.27
C GLY A 240 12.82 10.01 16.38
N PRO A 241 13.39 10.10 17.61
CA PRO A 241 14.76 10.57 17.83
C PRO A 241 15.85 9.63 17.31
N GLU A 242 15.58 8.32 17.19
CA GLU A 242 16.55 7.35 16.65
C GLU A 242 16.77 7.55 15.14
N ARG A 243 15.70 7.82 14.39
CA ARG A 243 15.77 8.15 12.96
C ARG A 243 16.60 9.41 12.72
N ARG A 244 16.43 10.44 13.57
CA ARG A 244 17.22 11.68 13.50
C ARG A 244 18.70 11.42 13.75
N ARG A 245 19.00 10.58 14.74
CA ARG A 245 20.36 10.15 15.08
C ARG A 245 21.07 9.53 13.87
N ILE A 246 20.39 8.64 13.16
CA ILE A 246 20.96 8.00 11.97
C ILE A 246 21.08 8.98 10.80
N GLY A 247 20.09 9.86 10.64
CA GLY A 247 20.06 10.82 9.56
C GLY A 247 21.23 11.83 9.56
N TRP A 248 21.75 12.19 10.74
CA TRP A 248 22.93 13.05 10.85
C TRP A 248 24.18 12.46 10.20
N PHE A 249 24.30 11.14 10.11
CA PHE A 249 25.38 10.52 9.33
C PHE A 249 25.32 10.97 7.87
N PHE A 250 24.15 10.85 7.23
CA PHE A 250 23.99 11.20 5.81
C PHE A 250 24.11 12.71 5.57
N VAL A 251 23.56 13.54 6.46
CA VAL A 251 23.63 15.01 6.35
C VAL A 251 25.08 15.49 6.43
N SER A 252 25.88 14.88 7.31
CA SER A 252 27.26 15.30 7.55
C SER A 252 28.24 14.66 6.56
N PHE A 253 27.90 13.48 6.03
CA PHE A 253 28.72 12.77 5.05
C PHE A 253 28.58 13.32 3.63
N LEU A 254 27.37 13.75 3.26
CA LEU A 254 27.07 14.18 1.90
C LEU A 254 27.95 15.36 1.41
N PRO A 255 28.18 16.44 2.19
CA PRO A 255 29.09 17.50 1.79
C PRO A 255 30.50 17.01 1.49
N GLY A 256 31.05 16.12 2.32
CA GLY A 256 32.40 15.56 2.11
C GLY A 256 32.53 14.83 0.79
N VAL A 257 31.49 14.09 0.40
CA VAL A 257 31.45 13.43 -0.91
C VAL A 257 31.29 14.42 -2.06
N LEU A 258 30.38 15.38 -1.95
CA LEU A 258 30.15 16.38 -3.00
C LEU A 258 31.39 17.25 -3.23
N ALA A 259 32.20 17.43 -2.18
CA ALA A 259 33.45 18.18 -2.26
C ALA A 259 34.61 17.41 -2.93
N GLN A 260 34.41 16.15 -3.34
CA GLN A 260 35.37 15.40 -4.18
C GLN A 260 35.25 15.72 -5.67
N VAL A 261 34.28 16.56 -6.06
CA VAL A 261 34.15 17.01 -7.46
C VAL A 261 35.34 17.92 -7.80
N PRO A 262 36.05 17.70 -8.92
CA PRO A 262 37.29 18.44 -9.25
C PRO A 262 37.14 19.97 -9.28
N GLU A 263 35.91 20.47 -9.49
CA GLU A 263 35.61 21.90 -9.53
C GLU A 263 35.49 22.57 -8.14
N VAL A 264 35.53 21.78 -7.05
CA VAL A 264 35.41 22.28 -5.68
C VAL A 264 36.79 22.62 -5.12
N SER A 265 36.94 23.82 -4.54
CA SER A 265 38.22 24.23 -3.94
C SER A 265 38.62 23.29 -2.80
N PRO A 266 39.90 22.92 -2.65
CA PRO A 266 40.31 21.97 -1.61
C PRO A 266 40.05 22.49 -0.18
N ALA A 267 40.00 23.81 0.03
CA ALA A 267 39.58 24.40 1.30
C ALA A 267 38.13 24.07 1.69
N VAL A 268 37.22 24.03 0.70
CA VAL A 268 35.83 23.58 0.90
C VAL A 268 35.78 22.08 1.18
N THR A 269 36.63 21.30 0.53
CA THR A 269 36.80 19.86 0.79
C THR A 269 37.28 19.59 2.22
N ALA A 270 38.28 20.33 2.69
CA ALA A 270 38.76 20.26 4.07
C ALA A 270 37.64 20.59 5.08
N ALA A 271 36.90 21.68 4.84
CA ALA A 271 35.77 22.06 5.70
C ALA A 271 34.66 21.00 5.72
N ALA A 272 34.35 20.41 4.56
CA ALA A 272 33.33 19.38 4.44
C ALA A 272 33.69 18.09 5.20
N TRP A 273 34.94 17.63 5.10
CA TRP A 273 35.44 16.48 5.86
C TRP A 273 35.60 16.76 7.36
N GLY A 274 35.93 17.99 7.76
CA GLY A 274 35.97 18.40 9.16
C GLY A 274 34.59 18.47 9.82
N LEU A 275 33.54 18.81 9.06
CA LEU A 275 32.15 18.85 9.55
C LEU A 275 31.55 17.45 9.75
N PHE A 276 32.04 16.44 9.03
CA PHE A 276 31.56 15.06 9.12
C PHE A 276 31.60 14.48 10.55
N PRO A 277 32.76 14.41 11.24
CA PRO A 277 32.81 13.91 12.61
C PRO A 277 32.01 14.81 13.56
N VAL A 278 31.98 16.12 13.36
CA VAL A 278 31.21 17.06 14.20
C VAL A 278 29.73 16.71 14.19
N GLY A 279 29.13 16.54 13.00
CA GLY A 279 27.73 16.17 12.88
C GLY A 279 27.42 14.78 13.44
N MET A 280 28.34 13.82 13.29
CA MET A 280 28.25 12.52 13.96
C MET A 280 28.33 12.62 15.49
N GLY A 281 29.21 13.46 16.03
CA GLY A 281 29.35 13.71 17.46
C GLY A 281 28.11 14.35 18.07
N VAL A 282 27.52 15.33 17.37
CA VAL A 282 26.22 15.91 17.73
C VAL A 282 25.14 14.82 17.79
N ALA A 283 25.12 13.93 16.79
CA ALA A 283 24.19 12.81 16.74
C ALA A 283 24.36 11.85 17.94
N MET A 284 25.59 11.59 18.38
CA MET A 284 25.90 10.68 19.49
C MET A 284 25.68 11.29 20.88
N VAL A 285 25.86 12.60 21.05
CA VAL A 285 25.86 13.24 22.38
C VAL A 285 24.59 14.03 22.67
N ARG A 286 23.95 14.63 21.65
CA ARG A 286 22.81 15.56 21.84
C ARG A 286 21.64 15.21 20.91
N HIS A 287 20.82 14.27 21.36
CA HIS A 287 19.75 13.65 20.56
C HIS A 287 18.47 14.48 20.33
N GLY A 288 18.43 15.78 20.68
CA GLY A 288 17.19 16.57 20.70
C GLY A 288 17.27 18.04 20.29
N LEU A 289 18.44 18.55 19.85
CA LEU A 289 18.66 20.00 19.71
C LEU A 289 18.19 20.63 18.41
N PHE A 290 17.90 19.85 17.37
CA PHE A 290 17.49 20.40 16.09
C PHE A 290 16.31 19.62 15.52
N GLY A 291 15.26 20.34 15.12
CA GLY A 291 14.11 19.83 14.37
C GLY A 291 14.49 19.41 12.95
N ALA A 292 15.43 18.46 12.82
CA ALA A 292 15.95 17.93 11.56
C ALA A 292 14.91 17.10 10.78
N ASP A 293 13.67 17.02 11.26
CA ASP A 293 12.55 16.36 10.57
C ASP A 293 12.32 16.94 9.17
N ARG A 294 12.72 18.21 8.92
CA ARG A 294 12.67 18.85 7.59
C ARG A 294 13.90 18.61 6.70
N LEU A 295 15.07 18.32 7.27
CA LEU A 295 16.33 18.16 6.52
C LEU A 295 16.51 16.74 5.97
N LEU A 296 15.87 15.74 6.58
CA LEU A 296 15.94 14.34 6.16
C LEU A 296 14.91 14.02 5.07
N SER A 297 15.11 14.59 3.89
CA SER A 297 14.36 14.22 2.69
C SER A 297 14.82 12.84 2.17
N ARG A 298 13.91 12.10 1.54
CA ARG A 298 14.26 10.84 0.83
C ARG A 298 15.35 11.09 -0.23
N THR A 299 15.37 12.30 -0.80
CA THR A 299 16.41 12.80 -1.72
C THR A 299 17.78 12.88 -1.06
N LEU A 300 17.88 13.35 0.19
CA LEU A 300 19.18 13.46 0.87
C LEU A 300 19.83 12.09 1.06
N VAL A 301 19.05 11.07 1.46
CA VAL A 301 19.55 9.69 1.61
C VAL A 301 19.97 9.11 0.26
N TYR A 302 19.18 9.38 -0.78
CA TYR A 302 19.49 8.95 -2.15
C TYR A 302 20.78 9.58 -2.68
N VAL A 303 20.94 10.89 -2.53
CA VAL A 303 22.14 11.62 -2.96
C VAL A 303 23.35 11.19 -2.13
N ALA A 304 23.21 11.05 -0.80
CA ALA A 304 24.30 10.63 0.07
C ALA A 304 24.79 9.20 -0.25
N LEU A 305 23.88 8.27 -0.53
CA LEU A 305 24.25 6.92 -0.90
C LEU A 305 24.86 6.83 -2.30
N THR A 306 24.27 7.54 -3.27
CA THR A 306 24.82 7.62 -4.63
C THR A 306 26.22 8.22 -4.59
N GLY A 307 26.39 9.26 -3.79
CA GLY A 307 27.66 9.88 -3.49
C GLY A 307 28.64 8.89 -2.86
N LEU A 308 28.26 8.18 -1.79
CA LEU A 308 29.13 7.18 -1.16
C LEU A 308 29.65 6.15 -2.16
N VAL A 309 28.76 5.61 -3.00
CA VAL A 309 29.12 4.63 -4.03
C VAL A 309 30.08 5.24 -5.04
N ALA A 310 29.83 6.49 -5.46
CA ALA A 310 30.72 7.21 -6.37
C ALA A 310 32.09 7.51 -5.75
N GLY A 311 32.13 7.89 -4.47
CA GLY A 311 33.37 8.15 -3.72
C GLY A 311 34.21 6.89 -3.52
N VAL A 312 33.58 5.78 -3.13
CA VAL A 312 34.24 4.46 -3.04
C VAL A 312 34.79 4.04 -4.42
N PHE A 313 34.04 4.28 -5.49
CA PHE A 313 34.49 4.02 -6.85
C PHE A 313 35.69 4.89 -7.24
N GLY A 314 35.64 6.20 -6.98
CA GLY A 314 36.75 7.13 -7.25
C GLY A 314 38.02 6.75 -6.48
N LEU A 315 37.89 6.42 -5.19
CA LEU A 315 39.01 5.93 -4.38
C LEU A 315 39.62 4.66 -4.96
N PHE A 316 38.78 3.73 -5.41
CA PHE A 316 39.26 2.47 -5.98
C PHE A 316 39.95 2.66 -7.33
N VAL A 317 39.44 3.57 -8.18
CA VAL A 317 40.11 3.95 -9.44
C VAL A 317 41.46 4.62 -9.17
N GLY A 318 41.53 5.55 -8.20
CA GLY A 318 42.78 6.22 -7.83
C GLY A 318 43.83 5.29 -7.22
N LEU A 319 43.40 4.30 -6.42
CA LEU A 319 44.33 3.29 -5.90
C LEU A 319 44.78 2.32 -6.99
N ALA A 320 43.86 1.86 -7.85
CA ALA A 320 44.19 0.97 -8.95
C ALA A 320 45.14 1.63 -9.97
N SER A 321 45.02 2.93 -10.21
CA SER A 321 45.94 3.67 -11.08
C SER A 321 47.38 3.68 -10.54
N ASN A 322 47.56 3.65 -9.23
CA ASN A 322 48.88 3.57 -8.60
C ASN A 322 49.44 2.14 -8.67
N VAL A 323 48.61 1.11 -8.48
CA VAL A 323 49.04 -0.30 -8.49
C VAL A 323 49.45 -0.80 -9.88
N LEU A 324 48.82 -0.31 -10.95
CA LEU A 324 49.02 -0.82 -12.31
C LEU A 324 50.11 -0.11 -13.11
N GLY A 325 50.85 0.81 -12.47
CA GLY A 325 52.05 1.42 -13.04
C GLY A 325 51.79 2.19 -14.35
N GLY A 326 51.45 3.48 -14.23
CA GLY A 326 51.78 4.48 -15.24
C GLY A 326 50.67 4.94 -16.19
N GLN A 327 50.93 6.14 -16.74
CA GLN A 327 50.20 6.73 -17.86
C GLN A 327 50.14 5.73 -19.02
N GLY A 328 48.96 5.17 -19.31
CA GLY A 328 48.82 4.17 -20.38
C GLY A 328 47.52 3.36 -20.35
N THR A 329 47.42 2.41 -21.28
CA THR A 329 46.23 1.59 -21.57
C THR A 329 45.83 0.65 -20.43
N GLY A 330 46.74 0.29 -19.51
CA GLY A 330 46.47 -0.56 -18.35
C GLY A 330 45.60 0.10 -17.27
N ALA A 331 45.83 1.39 -16.99
CA ALA A 331 44.98 2.17 -16.09
C ALA A 331 43.57 2.35 -16.66
N VAL A 332 43.46 2.55 -17.98
CA VAL A 332 42.18 2.63 -18.69
C VAL A 332 41.46 1.27 -18.67
N ALA A 333 42.17 0.17 -18.93
CA ALA A 333 41.59 -1.17 -18.89
C ALA A 333 41.08 -1.56 -17.50
N ALA A 334 41.84 -1.24 -16.44
CA ALA A 334 41.37 -1.45 -15.07
C ALA A 334 40.21 -0.54 -14.70
N ALA A 335 40.27 0.77 -15.02
CA ALA A 335 39.14 1.66 -14.82
C ALA A 335 37.88 1.17 -15.56
N VAL A 336 38.03 0.60 -16.76
CA VAL A 336 36.93 0.01 -17.55
C VAL A 336 36.41 -1.29 -16.92
N VAL A 337 37.28 -2.24 -16.52
CA VAL A 337 36.86 -3.50 -15.87
C VAL A 337 36.17 -3.21 -14.54
N ILE A 338 36.68 -2.23 -13.79
CA ILE A 338 36.13 -1.76 -12.53
C ILE A 338 34.79 -1.04 -12.77
N ALA A 339 34.69 -0.17 -13.78
CA ALA A 339 33.44 0.48 -14.19
C ALA A 339 32.38 -0.52 -14.65
N LEU A 340 32.78 -1.54 -15.42
CA LEU A 340 31.90 -2.60 -15.91
C LEU A 340 31.47 -3.56 -14.80
N GLY A 341 32.32 -3.82 -13.80
CA GLY A 341 32.00 -4.65 -12.63
C GLY A 341 31.16 -3.91 -11.58
N LEU A 342 31.41 -2.62 -11.36
CA LEU A 342 30.62 -1.80 -10.43
C LEU A 342 29.35 -1.22 -11.03
N SER A 343 29.16 -1.16 -12.35
CA SER A 343 27.89 -0.77 -12.97
C SER A 343 26.71 -1.66 -12.54
N PRO A 344 26.79 -3.01 -12.59
CA PRO A 344 25.75 -3.89 -12.07
C PRO A 344 25.63 -3.79 -10.55
N ALA A 345 26.72 -3.56 -9.82
CA ALA A 345 26.67 -3.33 -8.37
C ALA A 345 25.94 -2.02 -8.03
N ARG A 346 26.19 -0.95 -8.78
CA ARG A 346 25.51 0.35 -8.67
C ARG A 346 24.04 0.18 -8.98
N THR A 347 23.67 -0.51 -10.05
CA THR A 347 22.25 -0.76 -10.36
C THR A 347 21.61 -1.70 -9.33
N PHE A 348 22.33 -2.67 -8.78
CA PHE A 348 21.82 -3.57 -7.76
C PHE A 348 21.58 -2.83 -6.44
N VAL A 349 22.54 -2.03 -5.99
CA VAL A 349 22.41 -1.15 -4.84
C VAL A 349 21.32 -0.12 -5.09
N GLN A 350 21.27 0.55 -6.25
CA GLN A 350 20.23 1.50 -6.60
C GLN A 350 18.84 0.87 -6.65
N ARG A 351 18.66 -0.31 -7.26
CA ARG A 351 17.37 -1.02 -7.26
C ARG A 351 17.00 -1.49 -5.85
N GLY A 352 17.98 -1.98 -5.09
CA GLY A 352 17.81 -2.37 -3.70
C GLY A 352 17.33 -1.20 -2.87
N VAL A 353 17.99 -0.05 -3.01
CA VAL A 353 17.73 1.23 -2.35
C VAL A 353 16.47 1.88 -2.87
N ASP A 354 16.07 1.67 -4.10
CA ASP A 354 14.79 2.16 -4.61
C ASP A 354 13.65 1.36 -3.98
N ARG A 355 13.79 0.04 -3.93
CA ARG A 355 12.84 -0.87 -3.26
C ARG A 355 12.81 -0.64 -1.74
N LEU A 356 13.98 -0.31 -1.17
CA LEU A 356 14.21 0.11 0.22
C LEU A 356 14.09 1.63 0.42
N ILE A 357 13.74 2.42 -0.59
CA ILE A 357 13.51 3.87 -0.69
C ILE A 357 12.06 4.28 -0.60
N TYR A 358 11.36 3.71 -1.56
CA TYR A 358 10.03 4.06 -1.98
C TYR A 358 9.01 3.03 -1.49
N GLY A 359 9.45 1.93 -0.86
CA GLY A 359 8.55 0.84 -0.49
C GLY A 359 7.90 0.24 -1.75
N ARG A 360 6.96 -0.69 -1.60
CA ARG A 360 6.24 -1.26 -2.75
C ARG A 360 5.22 -0.28 -3.39
N SER A 361 5.32 1.02 -3.12
CA SER A 361 4.45 2.03 -3.70
C SER A 361 5.03 2.50 -5.04
N ARG A 362 5.14 1.58 -6.01
CA ARG A 362 5.52 1.91 -7.39
C ARG A 362 4.44 1.39 -8.31
N ASP A 363 3.42 2.21 -8.46
CA ASP A 363 2.96 2.77 -9.73
C ASP A 363 1.47 3.16 -9.54
N PRO A 364 1.12 4.45 -9.41
CA PRO A 364 -0.27 4.91 -9.31
C PRO A 364 -1.17 4.26 -10.35
N TYR A 365 -0.61 3.99 -11.53
CA TYR A 365 -1.29 3.34 -12.64
C TYR A 365 -1.69 1.90 -12.31
N VAL A 366 -0.81 1.10 -11.68
CA VAL A 366 -1.11 -0.29 -11.32
C VAL A 366 -2.20 -0.35 -10.25
N VAL A 367 -2.19 0.56 -9.28
CA VAL A 367 -3.21 0.59 -8.22
C VAL A 367 -4.58 1.02 -8.77
N LEU A 368 -4.63 2.00 -9.68
CA LEU A 368 -5.85 2.39 -10.39
C LEU A 368 -6.37 1.27 -11.31
N THR A 369 -5.46 0.54 -11.97
CA THR A 369 -5.82 -0.62 -12.80
C THR A 369 -6.37 -1.76 -11.95
N ASP A 370 -5.87 -1.96 -10.73
CA ASP A 370 -6.37 -2.97 -9.79
C ASP A 370 -7.76 -2.61 -9.26
N LEU A 371 -8.00 -1.34 -8.92
CA LEU A 371 -9.33 -0.84 -8.58
C LEU A 371 -10.31 -1.06 -9.74
N GLY A 372 -9.92 -0.68 -10.97
CA GLY A 372 -10.75 -0.89 -12.16
C GLY A 372 -11.07 -2.37 -12.41
N ARG A 373 -10.11 -3.27 -12.18
CA ARG A 373 -10.32 -4.72 -12.31
C ARG A 373 -11.27 -5.27 -11.24
N GLN A 374 -11.12 -4.85 -9.98
CA GLN A 374 -11.97 -5.29 -8.87
C GLN A 374 -13.40 -4.76 -9.01
N LEU A 375 -13.56 -3.51 -9.47
CA LEU A 375 -14.88 -2.94 -9.78
C LEU A 375 -15.57 -3.66 -10.94
N SER A 376 -14.85 -3.98 -12.02
CA SER A 376 -15.40 -4.75 -13.14
C SER A 376 -15.74 -6.20 -12.79
N ALA A 377 -15.17 -6.74 -11.71
CA ALA A 377 -15.45 -8.08 -11.22
C ALA A 377 -16.61 -8.14 -10.20
N ALA A 378 -17.12 -6.98 -9.74
CA ALA A 378 -18.23 -6.93 -8.80
C ALA A 378 -19.51 -7.43 -9.48
N ILE A 379 -20.13 -8.47 -8.93
CA ILE A 379 -21.35 -9.09 -9.46
C ILE A 379 -22.60 -8.39 -8.90
N ALA A 380 -22.54 -7.91 -7.65
CA ALA A 380 -23.64 -7.21 -6.98
C ALA A 380 -23.32 -5.73 -6.75
N LEU A 381 -24.35 -4.88 -6.88
CA LEU A 381 -24.26 -3.42 -6.72
C LEU A 381 -23.84 -3.02 -5.29
N GLU A 382 -24.23 -3.82 -4.32
CA GLU A 382 -23.96 -3.64 -2.88
C GLU A 382 -22.48 -3.82 -2.53
N ASP A 383 -21.73 -4.57 -3.35
CA ASP A 383 -20.31 -4.85 -3.11
C ASP A 383 -19.38 -3.74 -3.61
N VAL A 384 -19.88 -2.83 -4.45
CA VAL A 384 -19.07 -1.81 -5.12
C VAL A 384 -18.45 -0.84 -4.11
N LEU A 385 -19.22 -0.30 -3.18
CA LEU A 385 -18.73 0.66 -2.17
C LEU A 385 -17.78 -0.01 -1.15
N PRO A 386 -18.07 -1.22 -0.62
CA PRO A 386 -17.12 -1.99 0.20
C PRO A 386 -15.80 -2.30 -0.50
N ILE A 387 -15.82 -2.65 -1.79
CA ILE A 387 -14.59 -2.85 -2.57
C ILE A 387 -13.77 -1.57 -2.59
N ILE A 388 -14.38 -0.41 -2.90
CA ILE A 388 -13.67 0.88 -2.90
C ILE A 388 -12.99 1.14 -1.54
N ALA A 389 -13.73 1.02 -0.43
CA ALA A 389 -13.18 1.26 0.90
C ALA A 389 -12.00 0.32 1.22
N ARG A 390 -12.15 -0.98 0.92
CA ARG A 390 -11.12 -1.99 1.16
C ARG A 390 -9.89 -1.80 0.27
N THR A 391 -10.07 -1.51 -1.02
CA THR A 391 -8.96 -1.29 -1.96
C THR A 391 -8.17 -0.05 -1.55
N VAL A 392 -8.83 1.07 -1.23
CA VAL A 392 -8.17 2.29 -0.75
C VAL A 392 -7.36 1.99 0.52
N ALA A 393 -7.97 1.33 1.50
CA ALA A 393 -7.31 0.99 2.76
C ALA A 393 -6.12 0.04 2.55
N ALA A 394 -6.27 -1.01 1.74
CA ALA A 394 -5.22 -2.00 1.50
C ALA A 394 -4.06 -1.43 0.69
N SER A 395 -4.34 -0.67 -0.38
CA SER A 395 -3.34 -0.08 -1.26
C SER A 395 -2.49 0.97 -0.55
N LEU A 396 -3.11 1.79 0.30
CA LEU A 396 -2.42 2.82 1.07
C LEU A 396 -2.04 2.36 2.48
N ARG A 397 -2.34 1.12 2.87
CA ARG A 397 -2.14 0.58 4.24
C ARG A 397 -2.68 1.53 5.30
N LEU A 398 -3.90 1.97 5.12
CA LEU A 398 -4.61 2.83 6.08
C LEU A 398 -5.32 1.93 7.10
N PRO A 399 -5.36 2.34 8.38
CA PRO A 399 -6.10 1.61 9.41
C PRO A 399 -7.62 1.67 9.19
N TYR A 400 -8.09 2.68 8.46
CA TYR A 400 -9.50 2.94 8.27
C TYR A 400 -9.80 3.62 6.95
N ALA A 401 -10.89 3.20 6.29
CA ALA A 401 -11.50 3.91 5.17
C ALA A 401 -13.01 3.70 5.17
N ALA A 402 -13.77 4.76 4.91
CA ALA A 402 -15.21 4.70 4.80
C ALA A 402 -15.72 5.58 3.65
N VAL A 403 -16.78 5.12 2.98
CA VAL A 403 -17.45 5.85 1.90
C VAL A 403 -18.85 6.23 2.39
N THR A 404 -19.14 7.52 2.40
CA THR A 404 -20.46 8.07 2.73
C THR A 404 -21.03 8.76 1.51
N LEU A 405 -22.24 8.37 1.08
CA LEU A 405 -22.92 9.03 -0.03
C LEU A 405 -23.50 10.38 0.41
N ARG A 406 -23.70 11.28 -0.54
CA ARG A 406 -24.26 12.60 -0.27
C ARG A 406 -25.70 12.48 0.21
N GLY A 407 -26.01 13.12 1.35
CA GLY A 407 -27.33 13.09 1.98
C GLY A 407 -27.49 11.98 3.02
N GLU A 408 -26.46 11.18 3.25
CA GLU A 408 -26.41 10.16 4.30
C GLU A 408 -25.49 10.60 5.45
N ASP A 409 -25.93 10.33 6.68
CA ASP A 409 -25.14 10.61 7.90
C ASP A 409 -24.21 9.44 8.26
N ALA A 410 -24.62 8.21 7.94
CA ALA A 410 -23.86 6.99 8.18
C ALA A 410 -23.06 6.56 6.93
N PRO A 411 -21.89 5.91 7.10
CA PRO A 411 -21.14 5.36 5.97
C PRO A 411 -21.89 4.21 5.31
N ALA A 412 -22.02 4.27 3.99
CA ALA A 412 -22.58 3.18 3.17
C ALA A 412 -21.64 1.97 3.10
N ALA A 413 -20.33 2.19 3.30
CA ALA A 413 -19.34 1.14 3.43
C ALA A 413 -18.18 1.58 4.33
N GLU A 414 -17.65 0.65 5.12
CA GLU A 414 -16.60 0.91 6.10
C GLU A 414 -15.59 -0.25 6.15
N TYR A 415 -14.31 0.09 6.34
CA TYR A 415 -13.21 -0.84 6.54
C TYR A 415 -12.39 -0.40 7.74
N GLY A 416 -12.17 -1.34 8.68
CA GLY A 416 -11.41 -1.11 9.90
C GLY A 416 -12.22 -0.39 10.99
N GLU A 417 -11.54 0.00 12.08
CA GLU A 417 -12.15 0.77 13.17
C GLU A 417 -11.87 2.26 13.00
N ARG A 418 -12.88 3.10 13.24
CA ARG A 418 -12.77 4.55 13.06
C ARG A 418 -11.84 5.19 14.10
N PRO A 419 -10.72 5.78 13.70
CA PRO A 419 -9.82 6.47 14.63
C PRO A 419 -10.33 7.87 14.96
N GLU A 420 -9.88 8.43 16.10
CA GLU A 420 -10.19 9.82 16.49
C GLU A 420 -9.78 10.84 15.41
N ARG A 421 -8.64 10.61 14.77
CA ARG A 421 -8.13 11.46 13.68
C ARG A 421 -8.40 10.84 12.32
N HIS A 422 -9.23 11.51 11.55
CA HIS A 422 -9.56 11.17 10.18
C HIS A 422 -9.50 12.39 9.27
N ILE A 423 -9.39 12.14 7.96
CA ILE A 423 -9.43 13.14 6.91
C ILE A 423 -10.58 12.78 5.97
N ASP A 424 -11.37 13.78 5.61
CA ASP A 424 -12.45 13.64 4.65
C ASP A 424 -12.03 14.19 3.29
N LEU A 425 -12.17 13.35 2.26
CA LEU A 425 -11.91 13.68 0.87
C LEU A 425 -13.23 13.70 0.09
N PRO A 426 -13.55 14.77 -0.65
CA PRO A 426 -14.77 14.81 -1.44
C PRO A 426 -14.67 13.84 -2.62
N LEU A 427 -15.66 12.96 -2.75
CA LEU A 427 -15.86 12.12 -3.93
C LEU A 427 -16.58 12.97 -4.98
N ARG A 428 -15.91 13.27 -6.08
CA ARG A 428 -16.45 14.14 -7.14
C ARG A 428 -16.53 13.41 -8.48
N HIS A 429 -17.66 13.60 -9.16
CA HIS A 429 -17.86 13.14 -10.54
C HIS A 429 -18.52 14.26 -11.34
N GLY A 430 -17.98 14.57 -12.54
CA GLY A 430 -18.52 15.63 -13.40
C GLY A 430 -18.57 17.03 -12.77
N GLY A 431 -17.69 17.34 -11.80
CA GLY A 431 -17.68 18.63 -11.08
C GLY A 431 -18.63 18.71 -9.88
N HIS A 432 -19.46 17.70 -9.66
CA HIS A 432 -20.38 17.63 -8.52
C HIS A 432 -19.86 16.68 -7.45
N GLU A 433 -20.18 17.00 -6.19
CA GLU A 433 -19.88 16.14 -5.05
C GLU A 433 -20.97 15.07 -4.89
N VAL A 434 -20.52 13.81 -4.94
CA VAL A 434 -21.32 12.58 -4.87
C VAL A 434 -21.35 12.02 -3.45
N GLY A 435 -20.32 12.33 -2.66
CA GLY A 435 -20.17 11.86 -1.29
C GLY A 435 -18.80 12.24 -0.73
N ARG A 436 -18.40 11.58 0.36
CA ARG A 436 -17.08 11.74 0.98
C ARG A 436 -16.42 10.38 1.24
N LEU A 437 -15.10 10.36 1.08
CA LEU A 437 -14.21 9.27 1.46
C LEU A 437 -13.48 9.69 2.72
N THR A 438 -13.82 9.07 3.84
CA THR A 438 -13.17 9.27 5.14
C THR A 438 -12.03 8.29 5.29
N ILE A 439 -10.84 8.76 5.64
CA ILE A 439 -9.67 7.91 5.86
C ILE A 439 -9.06 8.17 7.24
N GLY A 440 -8.67 7.08 7.91
CA GLY A 440 -7.95 7.16 9.18
C GLY A 440 -6.46 7.32 8.98
N LEU A 441 -5.84 8.20 9.76
CA LEU A 441 -4.38 8.31 9.78
C LEU A 441 -3.78 7.22 10.68
N ARG A 442 -2.55 6.78 10.36
CA ARG A 442 -1.80 5.85 11.20
C ARG A 442 -1.39 6.54 12.51
N GLU A 443 -1.23 5.77 13.59
CA GLU A 443 -0.73 6.30 14.86
C GLU A 443 0.60 7.04 14.66
N GLY A 444 0.70 8.25 15.22
CA GLY A 444 1.87 9.13 15.07
C GLY A 444 1.96 9.93 13.77
N GLN A 445 1.05 9.71 12.80
CA GLN A 445 1.05 10.42 11.53
C GLN A 445 0.15 11.66 11.59
N GLY A 446 0.75 12.86 11.68
CA GLY A 446 0.01 14.12 11.81
C GLY A 446 -0.56 14.69 10.49
N ARG A 447 0.00 14.29 9.34
CA ARG A 447 -0.41 14.71 7.98
C ARG A 447 -0.12 13.58 6.98
N LEU A 448 -0.88 13.57 5.88
CA LEU A 448 -0.58 12.73 4.71
C LEU A 448 0.73 13.18 4.02
N ASP A 449 1.44 12.22 3.45
CA ASP A 449 2.57 12.49 2.56
C ASP A 449 2.03 13.16 1.26
N PRO A 450 2.65 14.22 0.72
CA PRO A 450 2.20 14.87 -0.52
C PRO A 450 2.07 13.94 -1.73
N ALA A 451 2.75 12.79 -1.72
CA ALA A 451 2.57 11.75 -2.74
C ALA A 451 1.28 10.95 -2.52
N ASP A 452 0.98 10.57 -1.26
CA ASP A 452 -0.22 9.83 -0.88
C ASP A 452 -1.47 10.72 -1.04
N GLU A 453 -1.37 12.01 -0.75
CA GLU A 453 -2.45 13.00 -0.93
C GLU A 453 -2.86 13.14 -2.40
N ARG A 454 -1.89 13.20 -3.32
CA ARG A 454 -2.16 13.22 -4.77
C ARG A 454 -2.83 11.93 -5.24
N LEU A 455 -2.31 10.78 -4.81
CA LEU A 455 -2.88 9.49 -5.14
C LEU A 455 -4.32 9.37 -4.62
N LEU A 456 -4.57 9.79 -3.38
CA LEU A 456 -5.90 9.83 -2.78
C LEU A 456 -6.88 10.71 -3.56
N HIS A 457 -6.45 11.87 -4.04
CA HIS A 457 -7.28 12.71 -4.91
C HIS A 457 -7.64 12.04 -6.24
N ASP A 458 -6.70 11.31 -6.84
CA ASP A 458 -6.97 10.55 -8.07
C ASP A 458 -7.88 9.34 -7.79
N PHE A 459 -7.70 8.67 -6.65
CA PHE A 459 -8.60 7.62 -6.16
C PHE A 459 -10.02 8.15 -5.93
N ALA A 460 -10.16 9.27 -5.24
CA ALA A 460 -11.44 9.89 -4.95
C ALA A 460 -12.22 10.26 -6.22
N ARG A 461 -11.52 10.64 -7.29
CA ARG A 461 -12.13 10.92 -8.60
C ARG A 461 -12.71 9.67 -9.26
N HIS A 462 -11.95 8.56 -9.27
CA HIS A 462 -12.41 7.30 -9.86
C HIS A 462 -13.50 6.63 -9.01
N ALA A 463 -13.32 6.63 -7.68
CA ALA A 463 -14.32 6.18 -6.73
C ALA A 463 -15.61 7.00 -6.82
N GLY A 464 -15.53 8.31 -7.09
CA GLY A 464 -16.69 9.17 -7.32
C GLY A 464 -17.55 8.74 -8.49
N ALA A 465 -16.94 8.28 -9.60
CA ALA A 465 -17.68 7.75 -10.75
C ALA A 465 -18.45 6.47 -10.41
N ALA A 466 -17.80 5.54 -9.70
CA ALA A 466 -18.42 4.29 -9.28
C ALA A 466 -19.54 4.52 -8.25
N ALA A 467 -19.31 5.41 -7.27
CA ALA A 467 -20.32 5.78 -6.27
C ALA A 467 -21.54 6.45 -6.91
N GLU A 468 -21.35 7.30 -7.92
CA GLU A 468 -22.47 7.92 -8.65
C GLU A 468 -23.26 6.88 -9.45
N GLY A 469 -22.58 5.91 -10.07
CA GLY A 469 -23.26 4.80 -10.76
C GLY A 469 -24.14 3.96 -9.83
N VAL A 470 -23.65 3.68 -8.63
CA VAL A 470 -24.43 2.99 -7.58
C VAL A 470 -25.64 3.82 -7.17
N ARG A 471 -25.44 5.12 -6.87
CA ARG A 471 -26.50 6.05 -6.47
C ARG A 471 -27.60 6.16 -7.53
N LEU A 472 -27.24 6.37 -8.80
CA LEU A 472 -28.18 6.46 -9.92
C LEU A 472 -28.99 5.19 -10.11
N THR A 473 -28.36 4.02 -9.92
CA THR A 473 -29.05 2.73 -10.05
C THR A 473 -30.06 2.54 -8.92
N PHE A 474 -29.73 2.92 -7.68
CA PHE A 474 -30.67 2.93 -6.57
C PHE A 474 -31.83 3.93 -6.79
N ASP A 475 -31.53 5.15 -7.23
CA ASP A 475 -32.54 6.16 -7.56
C ASP A 475 -33.50 5.65 -8.67
N LEU A 476 -32.97 4.98 -9.68
CA LEU A 476 -33.76 4.40 -10.77
C LEU A 476 -34.68 3.28 -10.26
N ARG A 477 -34.17 2.35 -9.43
CA ARG A 477 -34.99 1.29 -8.81
C ARG A 477 -36.13 1.91 -8.00
N ARG A 478 -35.80 2.83 -7.09
CA ARG A 478 -36.80 3.51 -6.25
C ARG A 478 -37.83 4.28 -7.07
N SER A 479 -37.42 4.92 -8.17
CA SER A 479 -38.35 5.61 -9.07
C SER A 479 -39.28 4.63 -9.79
N ARG A 480 -38.76 3.47 -10.22
CA ARG A 480 -39.57 2.41 -10.85
C ARG A 480 -40.61 1.88 -9.87
N ASP A 481 -40.22 1.61 -8.63
CA ASP A 481 -41.12 1.03 -7.62
C ASP A 481 -42.24 2.02 -7.28
N ARG A 482 -41.93 3.32 -7.15
CA ARG A 482 -42.94 4.38 -6.97
C ARG A 482 -43.93 4.45 -8.13
N VAL A 483 -43.46 4.32 -9.36
CA VAL A 483 -44.34 4.33 -10.54
C VAL A 483 -45.24 3.09 -10.55
N LEU A 484 -44.74 1.92 -10.16
CA LEU A 484 -45.53 0.69 -10.07
C LEU A 484 -46.63 0.82 -9.00
N VAL A 485 -46.29 1.30 -7.81
CA VAL A 485 -47.26 1.55 -6.73
C VAL A 485 -48.33 2.56 -7.17
N ALA A 486 -47.93 3.70 -7.74
CA ALA A 486 -48.87 4.71 -8.21
C ALA A 486 -49.79 4.19 -9.33
N ARG A 487 -49.27 3.34 -10.23
CA ARG A 487 -50.08 2.71 -11.29
C ARG A 487 -51.12 1.74 -10.73
N ASP A 488 -50.78 0.99 -9.67
CA ASP A 488 -51.70 0.06 -9.03
C ASP A 488 -52.81 0.80 -8.27
N GLU A 489 -52.46 1.86 -7.54
CA GLU A 489 -53.42 2.74 -6.85
C GLU A 489 -54.42 3.37 -7.85
N GLU A 490 -53.92 3.86 -8.99
CA GLU A 490 -54.74 4.45 -10.05
C GLU A 490 -55.70 3.43 -10.67
N ARG A 491 -55.21 2.22 -10.99
CA ARG A 491 -56.06 1.12 -11.50
C ARG A 491 -57.15 0.76 -10.50
N HIS A 492 -56.83 0.73 -9.21
CA HIS A 492 -57.79 0.41 -8.17
C HIS A 492 -58.83 1.52 -7.96
N ARG A 493 -58.46 2.80 -8.12
CA ARG A 493 -59.39 3.94 -8.12
C ARG A 493 -60.37 3.85 -9.29
N ILE A 494 -59.86 3.70 -10.52
CA ILE A 494 -60.70 3.58 -11.73
C ILE A 494 -61.71 2.44 -11.58
N ARG A 495 -61.29 1.29 -11.05
CA ARG A 495 -62.20 0.17 -10.77
C ARG A 495 -63.36 0.57 -9.85
N ARG A 496 -63.07 1.25 -8.73
CA ARG A 496 -64.12 1.71 -7.79
C ARG A 496 -65.08 2.69 -8.48
N ASP A 497 -64.57 3.66 -9.21
CA ASP A 497 -65.41 4.64 -9.91
C ASP A 497 -66.32 3.97 -10.96
N LEU A 498 -65.82 2.98 -11.69
CA LEU A 498 -66.60 2.21 -12.66
C LEU A 498 -67.65 1.32 -11.97
N HIS A 499 -67.27 0.63 -10.89
CA HIS A 499 -68.13 -0.35 -10.20
C HIS A 499 -69.22 0.31 -9.36
N ASP A 500 -68.88 1.35 -8.61
CA ASP A 500 -69.80 2.01 -7.68
C ASP A 500 -70.59 3.14 -8.37
N GLY A 501 -70.03 3.75 -9.43
CA GLY A 501 -70.65 4.86 -10.15
C GLY A 501 -71.44 4.44 -11.39
N LEU A 502 -70.74 3.96 -12.43
CA LEU A 502 -71.36 3.72 -13.74
C LEU A 502 -72.25 2.47 -13.78
N GLY A 503 -71.87 1.40 -13.07
CA GLY A 503 -72.62 0.15 -13.04
C GLY A 503 -74.07 0.29 -12.57
N PRO A 504 -74.32 0.79 -11.35
CA PRO A 504 -75.66 1.01 -10.82
C PRO A 504 -76.47 2.02 -11.64
N THR A 505 -75.81 3.07 -12.15
CA THR A 505 -76.46 4.11 -12.97
C THR A 505 -77.01 3.53 -14.27
N LEU A 506 -76.21 2.76 -15.02
CA LEU A 506 -76.65 2.11 -16.26
C LEU A 506 -77.74 1.05 -16.00
N ALA A 507 -77.63 0.29 -14.91
CA ALA A 507 -78.68 -0.64 -14.51
C ALA A 507 -80.01 0.07 -14.21
N GLY A 508 -79.96 1.22 -13.53
CA GLY A 508 -81.12 2.07 -13.27
C GLY A 508 -81.77 2.60 -14.56
N VAL A 509 -80.96 3.06 -15.51
CA VAL A 509 -81.45 3.52 -16.83
C VAL A 509 -82.12 2.37 -17.60
N ALA A 510 -81.52 1.18 -17.62
CA ALA A 510 -82.11 0.01 -18.27
C ALA A 510 -83.47 -0.36 -17.66
N LEU A 511 -83.58 -0.36 -16.33
CA LEU A 511 -84.86 -0.59 -15.63
C LEU A 511 -85.91 0.47 -15.97
N GLY A 512 -85.52 1.75 -16.04
CA GLY A 512 -86.38 2.86 -16.43
C GLY A 512 -86.87 2.75 -17.87
N LEU A 513 -86.00 2.39 -18.82
CA LEU A 513 -86.36 2.13 -20.21
C LEU A 513 -87.33 0.94 -20.33
N GLY A 514 -87.07 -0.14 -19.59
CA GLY A 514 -87.97 -1.29 -19.53
C GLY A 514 -89.35 -0.93 -18.95
N ALA A 515 -89.41 -0.06 -17.94
CA ALA A 515 -90.67 0.44 -17.39
C ALA A 515 -91.43 1.36 -18.37
N ALA A 516 -90.72 2.28 -19.02
CA ALA A 516 -91.28 3.14 -20.06
C ALA A 516 -91.84 2.32 -21.22
N ARG A 517 -91.10 1.28 -21.67
CA ARG A 517 -91.55 0.37 -22.73
C ARG A 517 -92.86 -0.32 -22.37
N ARG A 518 -93.05 -0.73 -21.11
CA ARG A 518 -94.29 -1.34 -20.62
C ARG A 518 -95.47 -0.36 -20.49
N SER A 519 -95.21 0.94 -20.49
CA SER A 519 -96.23 1.99 -20.31
C SER A 519 -96.75 2.58 -21.63
N VAL A 520 -96.09 2.32 -22.76
CA VAL A 520 -96.50 2.82 -24.08
C VAL A 520 -97.31 1.75 -24.81
N GLY A 521 -98.49 2.13 -25.33
CA GLY A 521 -99.38 1.22 -26.06
C GLY A 521 -99.16 1.14 -27.57
N ASP A 522 -98.31 2.02 -28.14
CA ASP A 522 -98.04 2.11 -29.57
C ASP A 522 -96.76 1.32 -29.94
N PRO A 523 -96.75 0.46 -30.98
CA PRO A 523 -95.60 -0.41 -31.30
C PRO A 523 -94.32 0.34 -31.66
N GLY A 524 -94.43 1.48 -32.36
CA GLY A 524 -93.26 2.23 -32.84
C GLY A 524 -92.34 2.74 -31.70
N PRO A 525 -92.86 3.49 -30.72
CA PRO A 525 -92.06 3.94 -29.57
C PRO A 525 -91.62 2.79 -28.65
N ALA A 526 -92.39 1.70 -28.56
CA ALA A 526 -92.01 0.53 -27.75
C ALA A 526 -90.77 -0.18 -28.33
N ASP A 527 -90.68 -0.32 -29.66
CA ASP A 527 -89.51 -0.90 -30.32
C ASP A 527 -88.25 -0.03 -30.17
N LEU A 528 -88.40 1.30 -30.26
CA LEU A 528 -87.29 2.24 -30.01
C LEU A 528 -86.76 2.12 -28.57
N LEU A 529 -87.65 2.05 -27.57
CA LEU A 529 -87.28 1.86 -26.17
C LEU A 529 -86.62 0.49 -25.93
N GLY A 530 -87.05 -0.56 -26.62
CA GLY A 530 -86.42 -1.89 -26.56
C GLY A 530 -85.00 -1.92 -27.16
N ARG A 531 -84.77 -1.16 -28.23
CA ARG A 531 -83.42 -0.98 -28.81
C ARG A 531 -82.50 -0.21 -27.86
N LEU A 532 -82.98 0.90 -27.29
CA LEU A 532 -82.21 1.68 -26.31
C LEU A 532 -81.90 0.87 -25.04
N GLU A 533 -82.85 0.08 -24.55
CA GLU A 533 -82.64 -0.83 -23.41
C GLU A 533 -81.52 -1.83 -23.72
N SER A 534 -81.52 -2.41 -24.93
CA SER A 534 -80.51 -3.36 -25.39
C SER A 534 -79.13 -2.72 -25.57
N GLU A 535 -79.06 -1.48 -26.07
CA GLU A 535 -77.81 -0.71 -26.16
C GLU A 535 -77.21 -0.41 -24.77
N VAL A 536 -78.04 -0.04 -23.80
CA VAL A 536 -77.60 0.19 -22.40
C VAL A 536 -77.14 -1.12 -21.74
N LEU A 537 -77.84 -2.24 -21.97
CA LEU A 537 -77.43 -3.55 -21.47
C LEU A 537 -76.11 -4.02 -22.09
N GLY A 538 -75.90 -3.78 -23.39
CA GLY A 538 -74.61 -4.02 -24.05
C GLY A 538 -73.48 -3.18 -23.46
N GLY A 539 -73.72 -1.88 -23.22
CA GLY A 539 -72.76 -1.00 -22.56
C GLY A 539 -72.43 -1.42 -21.12
N LEU A 540 -73.42 -1.95 -20.38
CA LEU A 540 -73.20 -2.51 -19.05
C LEU A 540 -72.31 -3.77 -19.09
N GLU A 541 -72.48 -4.62 -20.10
CA GLU A 541 -71.62 -5.78 -20.32
C GLU A 541 -70.18 -5.37 -20.67
N ASP A 542 -70.02 -4.34 -21.49
CA ASP A 542 -68.70 -3.75 -21.80
C ASP A 542 -68.02 -3.18 -20.54
N VAL A 543 -68.74 -2.44 -19.70
CA VAL A 543 -68.20 -1.94 -18.41
C VAL A 543 -67.80 -3.10 -17.49
N ARG A 544 -68.64 -4.14 -17.38
CA ARG A 544 -68.30 -5.34 -16.59
C ARG A 544 -67.06 -6.05 -17.11
N ARG A 545 -66.88 -6.12 -18.43
CA ARG A 545 -65.66 -6.65 -19.07
C ARG A 545 -64.44 -5.80 -18.72
N ILE A 546 -64.53 -4.47 -18.83
CA ILE A 546 -63.44 -3.54 -18.47
C ILE A 546 -63.05 -3.68 -16.99
N VAL A 547 -64.04 -3.78 -16.09
CA VAL A 547 -63.78 -3.99 -14.65
C VAL A 547 -63.09 -5.33 -14.39
N ALA A 548 -63.52 -6.41 -15.06
CA ALA A 548 -62.86 -7.72 -14.97
C ALA A 548 -61.41 -7.70 -15.53
N ASP A 549 -61.17 -6.91 -16.58
CA ASP A 549 -59.85 -6.64 -17.17
C ASP A 549 -58.96 -5.74 -16.30
N LEU A 550 -59.49 -5.10 -15.25
CA LEU A 550 -58.72 -4.40 -14.23
C LEU A 550 -58.42 -5.29 -13.02
N HIS A 551 -59.39 -6.07 -12.54
CA HIS A 551 -59.19 -7.02 -11.44
C HIS A 551 -60.25 -8.14 -11.46
N PRO A 552 -59.88 -9.44 -11.52
CA PRO A 552 -60.85 -10.53 -11.56
C PRO A 552 -61.63 -10.65 -10.23
N ALA A 553 -62.93 -10.40 -10.23
CA ALA A 553 -63.77 -10.39 -9.02
C ALA A 553 -63.70 -11.69 -8.17
N GLY A 554 -63.46 -12.84 -8.80
CA GLY A 554 -63.32 -14.13 -8.09
C GLY A 554 -62.05 -14.25 -7.22
N LEU A 555 -61.09 -13.33 -7.38
CA LEU A 555 -59.85 -13.26 -6.61
C LEU A 555 -60.02 -12.51 -5.28
N GLU A 556 -60.91 -11.51 -5.21
CA GLU A 556 -61.11 -10.62 -4.05
C GLU A 556 -61.62 -11.37 -2.81
N ASP A 557 -62.52 -12.35 -2.98
CA ASP A 557 -63.22 -12.99 -1.85
C ASP A 557 -62.59 -14.29 -1.32
N ALA A 558 -61.71 -14.95 -2.10
CA ALA A 558 -61.32 -16.33 -1.79
C ALA A 558 -59.83 -16.67 -1.99
N GLY A 559 -59.03 -15.70 -2.45
CA GLY A 559 -57.61 -15.89 -2.75
C GLY A 559 -57.34 -16.69 -4.04
N LEU A 560 -56.08 -16.63 -4.50
CA LEU A 560 -55.63 -17.18 -5.79
C LEU A 560 -56.04 -18.64 -6.02
N VAL A 561 -55.74 -19.53 -5.08
CA VAL A 561 -55.95 -20.98 -5.24
C VAL A 561 -57.44 -21.30 -5.38
N THR A 562 -58.28 -20.71 -4.53
CA THR A 562 -59.73 -20.95 -4.56
C THR A 562 -60.35 -20.37 -5.82
N ALA A 563 -59.91 -19.19 -6.26
CA ALA A 563 -60.34 -18.58 -7.52
C ALA A 563 -60.02 -19.48 -8.73
N LEU A 564 -58.82 -20.05 -8.77
CA LEU A 564 -58.39 -20.96 -9.84
C LEU A 564 -59.16 -22.28 -9.82
N ARG A 565 -59.41 -22.88 -8.65
CA ARG A 565 -60.25 -24.08 -8.51
C ARG A 565 -61.67 -23.85 -9.03
N ARG A 566 -62.31 -22.74 -8.61
CA ARG A 566 -63.66 -22.36 -9.08
C ARG A 566 -63.69 -22.18 -10.60
N HIS A 567 -62.67 -21.56 -11.18
CA HIS A 567 -62.59 -21.41 -12.62
C HIS A 567 -62.38 -22.74 -13.35
N ALA A 568 -61.48 -23.59 -12.84
CA ALA A 568 -61.23 -24.93 -13.36
C ALA A 568 -62.52 -25.77 -13.39
N ASP A 569 -63.28 -25.79 -12.29
CA ASP A 569 -64.57 -26.48 -12.19
C ASP A 569 -65.59 -25.95 -13.21
N SER A 570 -65.67 -24.62 -13.35
CA SER A 570 -66.56 -24.00 -14.33
C SER A 570 -66.18 -24.35 -15.75
N LEU A 571 -64.88 -24.39 -16.08
CA LEU A 571 -64.39 -24.72 -17.41
C LEU A 571 -64.63 -26.19 -17.73
N ALA A 572 -64.39 -27.10 -16.79
CA ALA A 572 -64.67 -28.53 -16.92
C ALA A 572 -66.16 -28.81 -17.18
N ARG A 573 -67.07 -28.06 -16.54
CA ARG A 573 -68.52 -28.16 -16.82
C ARG A 573 -68.87 -27.69 -18.23
N ARG A 574 -68.29 -26.60 -18.71
CA ARG A 574 -68.55 -26.07 -20.07
C ARG A 574 -68.07 -27.00 -21.18
N THR A 575 -67.05 -27.80 -20.93
CA THR A 575 -66.56 -28.83 -21.87
C THR A 575 -67.32 -30.16 -21.76
N GLY A 576 -68.45 -30.19 -21.03
CA GLY A 576 -69.26 -31.40 -20.84
C GLY A 576 -68.57 -32.49 -20.02
N GLY A 577 -67.56 -32.14 -19.21
CA GLY A 577 -66.80 -33.10 -18.39
C GLY A 577 -65.68 -33.85 -19.11
N THR A 578 -65.38 -33.50 -20.37
CA THR A 578 -64.34 -34.17 -21.17
C THR A 578 -62.90 -33.78 -20.81
N LEU A 579 -62.72 -32.60 -20.20
CA LEU A 579 -61.44 -32.09 -19.73
C LEU A 579 -61.43 -32.07 -18.20
N LYS A 580 -60.60 -32.90 -17.57
CA LYS A 580 -60.36 -32.87 -16.12
C LYS A 580 -59.24 -31.89 -15.80
N ILE A 581 -59.46 -30.97 -14.85
CA ILE A 581 -58.48 -29.96 -14.45
C ILE A 581 -58.22 -30.10 -12.96
N ASP A 582 -56.99 -30.45 -12.58
CA ASP A 582 -56.56 -30.57 -11.18
C ASP A 582 -55.68 -29.36 -10.81
N VAL A 583 -56.00 -28.64 -9.72
CA VAL A 583 -55.22 -27.50 -9.21
C VAL A 583 -54.52 -27.89 -7.91
N MET A 584 -53.20 -28.05 -7.99
CA MET A 584 -52.33 -28.50 -6.92
C MET A 584 -51.45 -27.36 -6.38
N THR A 585 -51.16 -27.40 -5.09
CA THR A 585 -50.26 -26.47 -4.42
C THR A 585 -49.15 -27.25 -3.70
N ALA A 586 -47.89 -26.84 -3.87
CA ALA A 586 -46.77 -27.35 -3.12
C ALA A 586 -46.71 -26.65 -1.74
N GLY A 587 -47.60 -27.05 -0.82
CA GLY A 587 -47.75 -26.43 0.49
C GLY A 587 -48.66 -25.19 0.51
N ASP A 588 -48.62 -24.43 1.61
CA ASP A 588 -49.30 -23.15 1.74
C ASP A 588 -48.49 -22.04 1.05
N LEU A 589 -49.16 -21.23 0.23
CA LEU A 589 -48.52 -20.08 -0.40
C LEU A 589 -48.34 -18.96 0.64
N PRO A 590 -47.21 -18.24 0.63
CA PRO A 590 -47.04 -17.05 1.46
C PRO A 590 -48.05 -15.97 1.08
N PRO A 591 -48.29 -14.95 1.94
CA PRO A 591 -49.11 -13.81 1.57
C PRO A 591 -48.55 -13.15 0.31
N LEU A 592 -49.34 -13.13 -0.75
CA LEU A 592 -48.92 -12.58 -2.04
C LEU A 592 -49.36 -11.13 -2.15
N ALA A 593 -48.50 -10.27 -2.69
CA ALA A 593 -48.92 -8.94 -3.10
C ALA A 593 -50.01 -9.06 -4.18
N ARG A 594 -51.06 -8.22 -4.09
CA ARG A 594 -52.22 -8.26 -4.98
C ARG A 594 -51.85 -8.31 -6.47
N VAL A 595 -50.81 -7.57 -6.87
CA VAL A 595 -50.35 -7.53 -8.26
C VAL A 595 -49.83 -8.89 -8.74
N VAL A 596 -49.16 -9.64 -7.85
CA VAL A 596 -48.64 -10.99 -8.11
C VAL A 596 -49.81 -11.98 -8.24
N GLU A 597 -50.81 -11.89 -7.37
CA GLU A 597 -52.01 -12.74 -7.45
C GLU A 597 -52.76 -12.54 -8.77
N VAL A 598 -52.96 -11.28 -9.20
CA VAL A 598 -53.65 -10.96 -10.44
C VAL A 598 -52.89 -11.48 -11.66
N ALA A 599 -51.58 -11.26 -11.70
CA ALA A 599 -50.74 -11.73 -12.79
C ALA A 599 -50.75 -13.26 -12.87
N ALA A 600 -50.56 -13.95 -11.74
CA ALA A 600 -50.62 -15.40 -11.66
C ALA A 600 -51.98 -15.94 -12.11
N TYR A 601 -53.08 -15.35 -11.61
CA TYR A 601 -54.43 -15.74 -11.98
C TYR A 601 -54.66 -15.62 -13.49
N ARG A 602 -54.27 -14.49 -14.10
CA ARG A 602 -54.45 -14.25 -15.54
C ARG A 602 -53.60 -15.16 -16.41
N ILE A 603 -52.37 -15.45 -16.01
CA ILE A 603 -51.50 -16.37 -16.74
C ILE A 603 -52.13 -17.77 -16.75
N VAL A 604 -52.60 -18.25 -15.60
CA VAL A 604 -53.26 -19.56 -15.52
C VAL A 604 -54.59 -19.56 -16.30
N LEU A 605 -55.38 -18.48 -16.24
CA LEU A 605 -56.65 -18.38 -16.96
C LEU A 605 -56.48 -18.48 -18.48
N GLU A 606 -55.48 -17.76 -18.99
CA GLU A 606 -55.13 -17.77 -20.41
C GLU A 606 -54.61 -19.15 -20.82
N ALA A 607 -53.76 -19.78 -19.99
CA ALA A 607 -53.28 -21.13 -20.23
C ALA A 607 -54.43 -22.16 -20.27
N LEU A 608 -55.35 -22.14 -19.31
CA LEU A 608 -56.51 -23.04 -19.27
C LEU A 608 -57.46 -22.80 -20.47
N THR A 609 -57.64 -21.55 -20.87
CA THR A 609 -58.43 -21.20 -22.06
C THR A 609 -57.80 -21.78 -23.32
N ASN A 610 -56.47 -21.68 -23.44
CA ASN A 610 -55.73 -22.28 -24.55
C ASN A 610 -55.85 -23.81 -24.57
N VAL A 611 -55.80 -24.46 -23.40
CA VAL A 611 -56.02 -25.92 -23.29
C VAL A 611 -57.41 -26.29 -23.80
N ALA A 612 -58.45 -25.61 -23.32
CA ALA A 612 -59.83 -25.92 -23.69
C ALA A 612 -60.15 -25.65 -25.17
N ARG A 613 -59.52 -24.64 -25.79
CA ARG A 613 -59.77 -24.26 -27.19
C ARG A 613 -58.89 -25.01 -28.20
N HIS A 614 -57.65 -25.34 -27.83
CA HIS A 614 -56.63 -25.73 -28.80
C HIS A 614 -55.98 -27.09 -28.52
N ALA A 615 -55.89 -27.54 -27.26
CA ALA A 615 -55.06 -28.70 -26.94
C ALA A 615 -55.69 -30.06 -27.28
N ARG A 616 -57.03 -30.18 -27.36
CA ARG A 616 -57.74 -31.48 -27.40
C ARG A 616 -57.31 -32.43 -26.26
N ALA A 617 -56.95 -31.84 -25.12
CA ALA A 617 -56.51 -32.54 -23.93
C ALA A 617 -57.70 -33.19 -23.20
N ARG A 618 -57.42 -34.29 -22.49
CA ARG A 618 -58.35 -34.93 -21.54
C ARG A 618 -58.02 -34.56 -20.11
N THR A 619 -56.76 -34.26 -19.83
CA THR A 619 -56.28 -33.90 -18.50
C THR A 619 -55.42 -32.64 -18.54
N CYS A 620 -55.60 -31.79 -17.53
CA CYS A 620 -54.77 -30.62 -17.29
C CYS A 620 -54.46 -30.49 -15.80
N VAL A 621 -53.21 -30.13 -15.49
CA VAL A 621 -52.73 -29.95 -14.13
C VAL A 621 -52.16 -28.55 -13.99
N VAL A 622 -52.63 -27.82 -12.98
CA VAL A 622 -52.09 -26.52 -12.56
C VAL A 622 -51.34 -26.72 -11.26
N ASP A 623 -50.03 -26.47 -11.27
CA ASP A 623 -49.16 -26.54 -10.11
C ASP A 623 -48.74 -25.14 -9.67
N LEU A 624 -48.89 -24.84 -8.38
CA LEU A 624 -48.47 -23.59 -7.77
C LEU A 624 -47.51 -23.88 -6.61
N GLY A 625 -46.42 -23.12 -6.52
CA GLY A 625 -45.50 -23.18 -5.38
C GLY A 625 -44.74 -21.88 -5.23
N ALA A 626 -44.21 -21.61 -4.05
CA ALA A 626 -43.40 -20.43 -3.79
C ALA A 626 -42.05 -20.84 -3.18
N ASP A 627 -40.99 -20.14 -3.58
CA ASP A 627 -39.72 -20.11 -2.85
C ASP A 627 -39.56 -18.76 -2.12
N ALA A 628 -38.37 -18.47 -1.58
CA ALA A 628 -38.14 -17.25 -0.81
C ALA A 628 -38.44 -15.96 -1.61
N ASP A 629 -38.19 -15.97 -2.92
CA ASP A 629 -38.20 -14.76 -3.74
C ASP A 629 -39.22 -14.81 -4.89
N HIS A 630 -39.73 -16.00 -5.24
CA HIS A 630 -40.56 -16.19 -6.43
C HIS A 630 -41.78 -17.10 -6.20
N LEU A 631 -42.91 -16.71 -6.79
CA LEU A 631 -44.04 -17.59 -7.08
C LEU A 631 -43.75 -18.33 -8.40
N ARG A 632 -43.83 -19.65 -8.35
CA ARG A 632 -43.70 -20.55 -9.50
C ARG A 632 -45.06 -21.15 -9.84
N LEU A 633 -45.43 -21.10 -11.11
CA LEU A 633 -46.65 -21.73 -11.60
C LEU A 633 -46.36 -22.55 -12.86
N ALA A 634 -47.00 -23.71 -12.97
CA ALA A 634 -46.92 -24.55 -14.15
C ALA A 634 -48.31 -25.07 -14.56
N VAL A 635 -48.64 -24.97 -15.85
CA VAL A 635 -49.86 -25.54 -16.42
C VAL A 635 -49.49 -26.58 -17.47
N ARG A 636 -49.94 -27.81 -17.26
CA ARG A 636 -49.56 -29.00 -18.04
C ARG A 636 -50.81 -29.65 -18.62
N ASP A 637 -50.81 -29.96 -19.91
CA ASP A 637 -51.85 -30.77 -20.53
C ASP A 637 -51.30 -32.04 -21.22
N ASP A 638 -52.19 -32.95 -21.59
CA ASP A 638 -51.93 -34.21 -22.32
C ASP A 638 -52.39 -34.17 -23.79
N GLY A 639 -52.60 -32.96 -24.34
CA GLY A 639 -53.13 -32.74 -25.67
C GLY A 639 -52.12 -32.88 -26.82
N VAL A 640 -52.42 -32.28 -27.97
CA VAL A 640 -51.58 -32.37 -29.18
C VAL A 640 -50.26 -31.56 -29.07
N GLY A 641 -50.22 -30.61 -28.13
CA GLY A 641 -49.11 -29.70 -27.87
C GLY A 641 -49.06 -28.50 -28.81
N VAL A 642 -48.16 -27.55 -28.50
CA VAL A 642 -47.90 -26.36 -29.33
C VAL A 642 -46.88 -26.64 -30.43
N GLU A 643 -47.11 -26.10 -31.63
CA GLU A 643 -46.19 -26.21 -32.77
C GLU A 643 -44.97 -25.27 -32.60
N PRO A 644 -43.72 -25.73 -32.87
CA PRO A 644 -42.52 -24.94 -32.60
C PRO A 644 -42.33 -23.66 -33.43
N TYR A 645 -43.09 -23.50 -34.53
CA TYR A 645 -42.86 -22.46 -35.55
C TYR A 645 -44.06 -21.51 -35.77
N VAL A 646 -45.10 -21.57 -34.94
CA VAL A 646 -46.24 -20.65 -35.05
C VAL A 646 -45.94 -19.38 -34.25
N PRO A 647 -46.12 -18.17 -34.83
CA PRO A 647 -45.99 -16.92 -34.09
C PRO A 647 -46.85 -16.94 -32.83
N ALA A 648 -46.30 -16.50 -31.71
CA ALA A 648 -47.02 -16.45 -30.46
C ALA A 648 -48.32 -15.66 -30.63
N GLY A 649 -49.47 -16.33 -30.52
CA GLY A 649 -50.78 -15.68 -30.53
C GLY A 649 -50.88 -14.64 -29.40
N ILE A 650 -51.84 -13.72 -29.50
CA ILE A 650 -52.03 -12.61 -28.56
C ILE A 650 -52.02 -13.09 -27.09
N GLY A 651 -52.61 -14.26 -26.82
CA GLY A 651 -52.62 -14.90 -25.50
C GLY A 651 -51.24 -15.27 -24.95
N LEU A 652 -50.40 -15.90 -25.77
CA LEU A 652 -49.04 -16.30 -25.39
C LEU A 652 -48.15 -15.09 -25.09
N ARG A 653 -48.26 -14.04 -25.92
CA ARG A 653 -47.54 -12.78 -25.70
C ARG A 653 -48.00 -12.09 -24.42
N SER A 654 -49.31 -12.06 -24.15
CA SER A 654 -49.85 -11.44 -22.94
C SER A 654 -49.42 -12.15 -21.66
N MET A 655 -49.28 -13.48 -21.68
CA MET A 655 -48.71 -14.22 -20.54
C MET A 655 -47.25 -13.84 -20.27
N ALA A 656 -46.44 -13.71 -21.32
CA ALA A 656 -45.04 -13.31 -21.22
C ALA A 656 -44.88 -11.86 -20.73
N GLU A 657 -45.67 -10.93 -21.26
CA GLU A 657 -45.67 -9.52 -20.85
C GLU A 657 -46.02 -9.38 -19.36
N ARG A 658 -47.08 -10.05 -18.88
CA ARG A 658 -47.50 -10.00 -17.47
C ARG A 658 -46.45 -10.55 -16.51
N ALA A 659 -45.75 -11.62 -16.90
CA ALA A 659 -44.65 -12.14 -16.09
C ALA A 659 -43.47 -11.16 -16.05
N ALA A 660 -43.12 -10.57 -17.20
CA ALA A 660 -42.03 -9.60 -17.30
C ALA A 660 -42.30 -8.30 -16.52
N GLU A 661 -43.55 -7.83 -16.45
CA GLU A 661 -43.95 -6.67 -15.65
C GLU A 661 -43.57 -6.82 -14.17
N LEU A 662 -43.60 -8.05 -13.65
CA LEU A 662 -43.23 -8.39 -12.26
C LEU A 662 -41.80 -8.93 -12.13
N GLY A 663 -40.92 -8.64 -13.11
CA GLY A 663 -39.54 -9.10 -13.09
C GLY A 663 -39.39 -10.62 -13.19
N GLY A 664 -40.43 -11.29 -13.67
CA GLY A 664 -40.54 -12.73 -13.83
C GLY A 664 -40.35 -13.19 -15.28
N THR A 665 -40.57 -14.49 -15.52
CA THR A 665 -40.50 -15.08 -16.86
C THR A 665 -41.69 -16.00 -17.12
N CYS A 666 -42.13 -16.15 -18.37
CA CYS A 666 -43.13 -17.14 -18.76
C CYS A 666 -42.68 -17.82 -20.05
N GLN A 667 -42.67 -19.14 -20.06
CA GLN A 667 -42.24 -19.96 -21.19
C GLN A 667 -43.30 -21.00 -21.51
N VAL A 668 -43.55 -21.20 -22.80
CA VAL A 668 -44.47 -22.22 -23.30
C VAL A 668 -43.70 -23.19 -24.17
N ARG A 669 -43.77 -24.47 -23.83
CA ARG A 669 -43.00 -25.53 -24.49
C ARG A 669 -43.88 -26.75 -24.74
N ARG A 670 -43.56 -27.50 -25.78
CA ARG A 670 -44.15 -28.83 -26.01
C ARG A 670 -43.53 -29.83 -25.04
N ARG A 671 -44.35 -30.70 -24.45
CA ARG A 671 -43.88 -31.72 -23.52
C ARG A 671 -43.30 -32.94 -24.26
N PRO A 672 -42.21 -33.55 -23.75
CA PRO A 672 -41.78 -34.88 -24.18
C PRO A 672 -42.90 -35.89 -23.87
N GLY A 673 -43.50 -36.47 -24.90
CA GLY A 673 -44.63 -37.41 -24.76
C GLY A 673 -46.02 -36.86 -25.15
N GLY A 674 -46.13 -35.61 -25.61
CA GLY A 674 -47.39 -34.98 -26.01
C GLY A 674 -47.88 -33.93 -24.99
N GLY A 675 -48.63 -32.95 -25.48
CA GLY A 675 -49.20 -31.85 -24.67
C GLY A 675 -48.32 -30.60 -24.57
N THR A 676 -48.84 -29.59 -23.86
CA THR A 676 -48.18 -28.30 -23.63
C THR A 676 -47.79 -28.14 -22.16
N LEU A 677 -46.69 -27.43 -21.92
CA LEU A 677 -46.25 -26.97 -20.62
C LEU A 677 -46.07 -25.44 -20.68
N VAL A 678 -46.83 -24.74 -19.86
CA VAL A 678 -46.63 -23.32 -19.55
C VAL A 678 -45.94 -23.24 -18.19
N GLU A 679 -44.76 -22.65 -18.12
CA GLU A 679 -44.03 -22.40 -16.86
C GLU A 679 -43.83 -20.90 -16.68
N ALA A 680 -44.24 -20.35 -15.54
CA ALA A 680 -43.94 -18.97 -15.21
C ALA A 680 -43.37 -18.80 -13.79
N THR A 681 -42.51 -17.80 -13.64
CA THR A 681 -41.96 -17.32 -12.39
C THR A 681 -42.33 -15.86 -12.21
N LEU A 682 -42.78 -15.46 -11.02
CA LEU A 682 -43.10 -14.07 -10.66
C LEU A 682 -42.37 -13.73 -9.36
N ARG A 683 -41.74 -12.55 -9.26
CA ARG A 683 -41.07 -12.15 -8.01
C ARG A 683 -42.09 -11.80 -6.93
N LEU A 684 -41.85 -12.25 -5.70
CA LEU A 684 -42.70 -11.99 -4.53
C LEU A 684 -42.45 -10.60 -3.94
N GLU A 685 -41.21 -10.12 -4.02
CA GLU A 685 -40.81 -8.78 -3.62
C GLU A 685 -40.41 -7.96 -4.86
N GLY A 686 -41.05 -6.80 -4.98
CA GLY A 686 -40.66 -5.67 -5.83
C GLY A 686 -40.45 -4.47 -4.94
#